data_AF-A0A2S0KXR3-F1
#
_entry.id   AF-A0A2S0KXR3-F1
#
_cell.length_a   1.000
_cell.length_b   1.000
_cell.length_c   1.000
_cell.angle_alpha   90.00
_cell.angle_beta   90.00
_cell.angle_gamma   90.00
#
_symmetry.space_group_name_H-M   'P 1'
#
loop_
_entity.id
_entity.type
_entity.pdbx_description
1 polymer ?
#
loop_
_entity_poly.entity_id
_entity_poly.type
_entity_poly.pdbx_seq_one_letter_code
_entity_poly.pdbx_strand_id
1 'polypeptide(L)'
;MPGFFGGLSPYFFVGRPNVSRIFPALPRPEPDASRHNDDFFAGELLTFHSKSIIILIQRYSLPVRSSAFHLRRIRMSVRSCANMLRKHFAVFSSVCFSAAVFAAAPAEEFEALPVTDRHFAALRQEHPRLFLPGNFDTLTSAYRDSYWGRRFGNRMLHDAEQLLAMPPLPRRMIGRRLLKTSQAEVRRIGLLATAFRLTGERRFAERARAEMLAVCAYDDWNPAHFLDVAEMTFALALGYDWLHDTLPPEERDTIASAILEKGLKPSFDKTFKQSWVAGDYNWTQVCHGGLAAGALAVYERDPQLARQVIRRAVAAMPKVMAASYRGNGAYPEGVGYWAYGTNYNTLLIEMLENAFGTGFGLTDYPGLEESGEFVRACILPSGHKFACSDTGRESRVGLNYANVYLMVRRGKSGLFDRYMRNFLADYTAARPQKHHPADQRLAAPMLPLLARLPEQAATGGSTVYFSTDRAPVPVAVMRTDWSGTASALAMKGGRPSGSHGHMDSGEFVVEIDGIPVAVDLGSDHYTRLEARGIKLWDRGRGGERWKVFRLGADAHNIARFDCAEPDADGRGAAAGLIEEGGCVTAAFDLSAPYAGQVRSFLRTGTLFPDGAVEIRDHVSGAKPGAVYCWQLTTPLKVQSVAGARLTLADGTGRTFTISAEPPEGAWSFFPASELQRDYDSPNPGITLVRYKLPVPAGGRVESRFRLERISASHRNELKSGIRHEYADQ
;
A
#
# COMPACT_ATOMS: atom_id res chain seq x y z
N MET A 1 -41.29 -11.23 -40.46
CA MET A 1 -42.46 -11.43 -39.60
C MET A 1 -42.00 -11.64 -38.17
N PRO A 2 -42.73 -11.10 -37.17
CA PRO A 2 -42.10 -10.36 -36.06
C PRO A 2 -42.58 -10.81 -34.67
N GLY A 3 -41.97 -10.20 -33.64
CA GLY A 3 -42.63 -9.92 -32.35
C GLY A 3 -41.83 -10.37 -31.13
N PHE A 4 -41.86 -9.67 -30.00
CA PHE A 4 -42.47 -8.40 -29.60
C PHE A 4 -41.85 -8.08 -28.21
N PHE A 5 -41.52 -6.80 -27.96
CA PHE A 5 -41.58 -6.02 -26.71
C PHE A 5 -41.35 -6.68 -25.32
N GLY A 6 -40.72 -6.03 -24.33
CA GLY A 6 -40.32 -4.62 -24.23
C GLY A 6 -40.06 -4.19 -22.77
N GLY A 7 -39.43 -3.01 -22.66
CA GLY A 7 -39.49 -2.05 -21.56
C GLY A 7 -38.76 -2.38 -20.25
N LEU A 8 -38.35 -1.41 -19.45
CA LEU A 8 -38.32 0.04 -19.57
C LEU A 8 -37.44 0.54 -18.42
N SER A 9 -36.51 1.44 -18.72
CA SER A 9 -35.78 2.27 -17.75
C SER A 9 -36.49 3.62 -17.64
N PRO A 10 -36.57 4.20 -16.45
CA PRO A 10 -36.58 5.67 -16.33
C PRO A 10 -35.58 6.11 -15.22
N TYR A 11 -34.87 7.24 -15.28
CA TYR A 11 -35.30 8.59 -15.59
C TYR A 11 -34.16 9.49 -16.11
N PHE A 12 -34.55 10.49 -16.90
CA PHE A 12 -33.74 11.52 -17.56
C PHE A 12 -33.72 12.87 -16.81
N PHE A 13 -32.78 13.72 -17.26
CA PHE A 13 -32.48 15.14 -17.00
C PHE A 13 -33.66 16.16 -16.96
N VAL A 14 -33.45 17.31 -16.30
CA VAL A 14 -33.18 18.68 -16.86
C VAL A 14 -33.61 19.76 -15.85
N GLY A 15 -32.80 20.82 -15.64
CA GLY A 15 -33.28 22.08 -15.06
C GLY A 15 -32.21 23.15 -14.75
N ARG A 16 -32.06 24.14 -15.63
CA ARG A 16 -31.53 25.51 -15.42
C ARG A 16 -32.21 26.42 -16.45
N PRO A 17 -32.21 27.77 -16.35
CA PRO A 17 -32.02 28.67 -15.18
C PRO A 17 -33.19 29.69 -15.07
N ASN A 18 -33.21 30.54 -14.03
CA ASN A 18 -33.95 31.80 -14.09
C ASN A 18 -33.20 32.94 -13.40
N VAL A 19 -33.27 34.11 -14.03
CA VAL A 19 -32.60 35.37 -13.72
C VAL A 19 -33.56 36.27 -12.95
N SER A 20 -33.12 36.91 -11.88
CA SER A 20 -33.55 38.29 -11.56
C SER A 20 -32.60 38.95 -10.54
N ARG A 21 -32.41 40.25 -10.78
CA ARG A 21 -31.51 41.21 -10.13
C ARG A 21 -31.98 41.56 -8.71
N ILE A 22 -31.07 42.08 -7.88
CA ILE A 22 -31.16 43.36 -7.13
C ILE A 22 -29.82 43.61 -6.38
N PHE A 23 -29.23 44.79 -6.59
CA PHE A 23 -28.17 45.47 -5.80
C PHE A 23 -28.85 46.36 -4.74
N PRO A 24 -28.25 46.72 -3.58
CA PRO A 24 -27.11 47.67 -3.45
C PRO A 24 -26.18 47.32 -2.25
N ALA A 25 -25.10 47.99 -1.83
CA ALA A 25 -24.30 49.15 -2.21
C ALA A 25 -22.92 49.01 -1.51
N LEU A 26 -21.89 49.62 -2.08
CA LEU A 26 -20.57 49.88 -1.46
C LEU A 26 -20.69 50.95 -0.36
N PRO A 27 -19.66 51.09 0.50
CA PRO A 27 -18.67 52.15 0.24
C PRO A 27 -17.20 51.71 0.40
N ARG A 28 -16.34 52.33 -0.40
CA ARG A 28 -14.87 52.48 -0.22
C ARG A 28 -14.58 53.83 0.51
N PRO A 29 -13.34 54.34 0.61
CA PRO A 29 -12.24 53.94 1.50
C PRO A 29 -11.63 55.16 2.26
N GLU A 30 -10.50 54.93 2.95
CA GLU A 30 -9.41 55.89 3.28
C GLU A 30 -9.59 56.88 4.48
N PRO A 31 -8.51 57.52 5.01
CA PRO A 31 -7.08 57.15 5.06
C PRO A 31 -6.34 57.49 6.40
N ASP A 32 -5.08 57.06 6.45
CA ASP A 32 -3.89 57.84 6.87
C ASP A 32 -3.22 57.73 8.26
N ALA A 33 -1.89 57.67 8.12
CA ALA A 33 -0.82 58.36 8.84
C ALA A 33 -0.40 58.00 10.29
N SER A 34 0.87 57.55 10.32
CA SER A 34 1.99 58.10 11.13
C SER A 34 2.08 57.66 12.60
N ARG A 35 3.24 57.51 13.26
CA ARG A 35 4.67 57.65 12.96
C ARG A 35 5.44 57.14 14.21
N HIS A 36 6.66 56.66 13.98
CA HIS A 36 7.88 56.75 14.83
C HIS A 36 7.92 56.27 16.29
N ASN A 37 8.78 55.26 16.54
CA ASN A 37 10.15 55.37 17.13
C ASN A 37 10.68 53.92 17.25
N ASP A 38 11.80 53.53 16.61
CA ASP A 38 13.22 53.77 16.97
C ASP A 38 13.47 53.47 18.46
N ASP A 39 14.48 52.76 18.93
CA ASP A 39 15.62 52.00 18.41
C ASP A 39 16.21 51.31 19.67
N PHE A 40 16.96 50.22 19.52
CA PHE A 40 18.31 50.01 20.08
C PHE A 40 18.68 48.52 20.33
N PHE A 41 19.63 48.07 19.49
CA PHE A 41 20.82 47.21 19.73
C PHE A 41 20.61 45.71 20.05
N ALA A 42 21.04 44.78 19.17
CA ALA A 42 22.43 44.40 18.81
C ALA A 42 23.15 43.67 19.96
N GLY A 43 23.95 42.62 19.82
CA GLY A 43 24.48 41.76 18.75
C GLY A 43 25.00 40.49 19.47
N GLU A 44 25.18 39.34 18.83
CA GLU A 44 26.44 38.78 18.28
C GLU A 44 26.04 37.34 17.82
N LEU A 45 26.18 36.84 16.59
CA LEU A 45 27.30 36.58 15.68
C LEU A 45 28.37 35.56 16.13
N LEU A 46 28.40 34.43 15.37
CA LEU A 46 29.55 33.56 14.98
C LEU A 46 30.08 32.60 16.07
N THR A 47 30.54 31.35 15.84
CA THR A 47 31.03 30.62 14.65
C THR A 47 31.23 29.12 14.98
N PHE A 48 31.10 28.22 13.97
CA PHE A 48 31.95 27.04 13.61
C PHE A 48 32.54 26.15 14.76
N HIS A 49 32.57 24.81 14.78
CA HIS A 49 33.07 23.88 13.77
C HIS A 49 32.96 22.40 14.24
N SER A 50 33.17 21.50 13.28
CA SER A 50 33.20 20.04 13.31
C SER A 50 34.42 19.38 13.98
N LYS A 51 34.25 18.13 14.46
CA LYS A 51 35.15 16.93 14.39
C LYS A 51 35.36 16.22 15.74
N SER A 52 35.07 14.91 15.78
CA SER A 52 36.04 13.81 15.97
C SER A 52 35.49 12.59 16.69
N ILE A 53 35.80 11.43 16.11
CA ILE A 53 35.63 10.04 16.56
C ILE A 53 36.88 9.65 17.40
N ILE A 54 36.74 8.57 18.19
CA ILE A 54 37.73 7.62 18.76
C ILE A 54 38.21 7.88 20.21
N ILE A 55 37.90 6.97 21.15
CA ILE A 55 38.84 6.07 21.92
C ILE A 55 38.25 5.54 23.26
N LEU A 56 38.19 4.20 23.30
CA LEU A 56 38.34 3.18 24.37
C LEU A 56 37.58 3.14 25.72
N ILE A 57 37.00 1.95 25.87
CA ILE A 57 36.82 1.10 27.06
C ILE A 57 38.07 1.05 27.96
N GLN A 58 37.89 1.29 29.26
CA GLN A 58 38.42 0.49 30.38
C GLN A 58 38.15 1.22 31.72
N ARG A 59 37.38 0.60 32.63
CA ARG A 59 37.64 0.62 34.08
C ARG A 59 36.67 -0.32 34.81
N TYR A 60 37.12 -1.55 34.98
CA TYR A 60 36.78 -2.37 36.14
C TYR A 60 37.53 -1.81 37.36
N SER A 61 36.84 -1.60 38.47
CA SER A 61 37.42 -1.65 39.82
C SER A 61 36.30 -1.82 40.84
N LEU A 62 36.21 -3.03 41.38
CA LEU A 62 35.46 -3.39 42.60
C LEU A 62 36.02 -2.64 43.82
N PRO A 63 35.27 -2.64 44.93
CA PRO A 63 35.89 -3.13 46.16
C PRO A 63 35.05 -4.18 46.89
N VAL A 64 35.77 -5.20 47.35
CA VAL A 64 35.35 -6.25 48.27
C VAL A 64 35.36 -5.70 49.70
N ARG A 65 34.33 -6.03 50.50
CA ARG A 65 34.46 -6.15 51.95
C ARG A 65 33.81 -7.46 52.43
N SER A 66 34.60 -8.18 53.20
CA SER A 66 34.35 -9.46 53.84
C SER A 66 33.57 -9.31 55.15
N SER A 67 32.79 -10.34 55.49
CA SER A 67 32.52 -10.79 56.87
C SER A 67 31.94 -12.20 56.82
N ALA A 68 32.34 -13.03 57.78
CA ALA A 68 32.39 -14.48 57.69
C ALA A 68 31.35 -15.22 58.57
N PHE A 69 31.27 -16.54 58.34
CA PHE A 69 30.82 -17.61 59.24
C PHE A 69 29.30 -17.84 59.51
N HIS A 70 28.75 -18.91 58.92
CA HIS A 70 28.44 -20.16 59.68
C HIS A 70 28.09 -21.33 58.75
N LEU A 71 28.85 -22.42 58.87
CA LEU A 71 28.62 -23.73 58.26
C LEU A 71 27.85 -24.62 59.26
N ARG A 72 26.74 -25.22 58.83
CA ARG A 72 26.26 -26.50 59.39
C ARG A 72 26.04 -27.49 58.25
N ARG A 73 26.83 -28.57 58.30
CA ARG A 73 26.71 -29.78 57.47
C ARG A 73 25.51 -30.61 57.93
N ILE A 74 24.73 -31.12 56.98
CA ILE A 74 24.06 -32.42 57.12
C ILE A 74 24.31 -33.20 55.82
N ARG A 75 25.05 -34.31 55.93
CA ARG A 75 25.16 -35.37 54.92
C ARG A 75 23.99 -36.32 55.14
N MET A 76 23.17 -36.56 54.12
CA MET A 76 22.35 -37.79 54.03
C MET A 76 22.30 -38.29 52.58
N SER A 77 22.23 -39.62 52.49
CA SER A 77 22.70 -40.47 51.41
C SER A 77 21.78 -40.57 50.19
N VAL A 78 22.42 -40.69 49.03
CA VAL A 78 21.89 -41.25 47.79
C VAL A 78 21.43 -42.69 48.05
N ARG A 79 20.11 -42.93 48.20
CA ARG A 79 19.39 -44.17 47.79
C ARG A 79 17.90 -44.31 48.16
N SER A 80 17.21 -43.28 48.66
CA SER A 80 15.78 -43.41 49.01
C SER A 80 14.86 -42.31 48.46
N CYS A 81 15.08 -41.86 47.23
CA CYS A 81 14.15 -40.96 46.51
C CYS A 81 13.84 -41.41 45.07
N ALA A 82 14.04 -42.69 44.76
CA ALA A 82 13.87 -43.22 43.39
C ALA A 82 12.54 -43.94 43.13
N ASN A 83 11.65 -44.12 44.12
CA ASN A 83 10.41 -44.89 43.93
C ASN A 83 9.12 -44.20 44.37
N MET A 84 9.13 -42.88 44.63
CA MET A 84 7.93 -42.13 45.03
C MET A 84 7.78 -40.82 44.25
N LEU A 85 8.00 -40.86 42.93
CA LEU A 85 7.81 -39.74 42.00
C LEU A 85 7.55 -40.25 40.57
N ARG A 86 6.66 -41.25 40.43
CA ARG A 86 6.33 -41.87 39.12
C ARG A 86 4.84 -41.88 38.75
N LYS A 87 3.96 -41.22 39.51
CA LYS A 87 2.57 -40.98 39.10
C LYS A 87 2.14 -39.61 39.61
N HIS A 88 1.69 -38.75 38.69
CA HIS A 88 1.27 -37.34 38.86
C HIS A 88 2.37 -36.27 38.67
N PHE A 89 2.80 -36.09 37.42
CA PHE A 89 3.16 -34.78 36.83
C PHE A 89 3.41 -35.01 35.33
N ALA A 90 2.32 -35.05 34.57
CA ALA A 90 2.33 -34.94 33.12
C ALA A 90 1.26 -33.89 32.78
N VAL A 91 1.57 -33.03 31.80
CA VAL A 91 0.93 -31.72 31.48
C VAL A 91 1.55 -30.57 32.29
N PHE A 92 2.13 -29.60 31.58
CA PHE A 92 2.99 -28.48 32.03
C PHE A 92 4.49 -28.79 32.20
N SER A 93 5.21 -28.98 31.09
CA SER A 93 6.51 -28.32 30.83
C SER A 93 7.08 -28.77 29.48
N SER A 94 6.75 -28.02 28.41
CA SER A 94 7.48 -28.10 27.14
C SER A 94 7.34 -26.79 26.35
N VAL A 95 7.55 -25.66 27.03
CA VAL A 95 7.87 -24.37 26.41
C VAL A 95 9.06 -23.78 27.15
N CYS A 96 10.23 -24.39 26.95
CA CYS A 96 11.51 -23.78 27.31
C CYS A 96 12.25 -23.43 26.02
N PHE A 97 12.04 -22.18 25.61
CA PHE A 97 12.99 -21.27 24.99
C PHE A 97 14.30 -21.90 24.48
N SER A 98 14.31 -22.29 23.21
CA SER A 98 15.52 -22.15 22.38
C SER A 98 15.53 -20.73 21.82
N ALA A 99 15.93 -19.74 22.64
CA ALA A 99 16.32 -18.44 22.10
C ALA A 99 17.65 -18.64 21.36
N ALA A 100 17.58 -18.98 20.08
CA ALA A 100 18.64 -18.63 19.16
C ALA A 100 18.65 -17.10 19.08
N VAL A 101 19.51 -16.47 19.88
CA VAL A 101 19.87 -15.07 19.69
C VAL A 101 20.54 -14.98 18.33
N PHE A 102 19.77 -14.70 17.29
CA PHE A 102 20.32 -14.13 16.07
C PHE A 102 20.87 -12.76 16.46
N ALA A 103 22.16 -12.71 16.78
CA ALA A 103 22.88 -11.45 16.76
C ALA A 103 22.79 -10.94 15.32
N ALA A 104 21.88 -10.00 15.08
CA ALA A 104 21.81 -9.29 13.83
C ALA A 104 23.17 -8.62 13.64
N ALA A 105 23.92 -9.05 12.63
CA ALA A 105 25.01 -8.24 12.12
C ALA A 105 24.45 -6.82 11.90
N PRO A 106 25.18 -5.75 12.28
CA PRO A 106 24.75 -4.41 11.95
C PRO A 106 24.51 -4.38 10.44
N ALA A 107 23.29 -4.06 10.03
CA ALA A 107 23.00 -3.89 8.62
C ALA A 107 23.93 -2.78 8.13
N GLU A 108 24.91 -3.12 7.31
CA GLU A 108 25.70 -2.12 6.60
C GLU A 108 24.70 -1.15 5.95
N GLU A 109 24.85 0.14 6.24
CA GLU A 109 23.99 1.15 5.62
C GLU A 109 24.24 1.09 4.11
N PHE A 110 23.20 0.70 3.37
CA PHE A 110 23.28 0.66 1.92
C PHE A 110 23.51 2.09 1.40
N GLU A 111 24.63 2.30 0.72
CA GLU A 111 24.91 3.54 0.00
C GLU A 111 24.84 3.29 -1.50
N ALA A 112 24.19 4.21 -2.23
CA ALA A 112 24.21 4.18 -3.69
C ALA A 112 25.62 4.49 -4.22
N LEU A 113 25.98 3.89 -5.36
CA LEU A 113 27.24 4.19 -6.01
C LEU A 113 27.28 5.65 -6.51
N PRO A 114 28.45 6.32 -6.47
CA PRO A 114 28.54 7.73 -6.79
C PRO A 114 28.31 8.01 -8.29
N VAL A 115 27.49 9.02 -8.58
CA VAL A 115 27.29 9.53 -9.95
C VAL A 115 28.36 10.57 -10.31
N THR A 116 29.44 10.10 -10.94
CA THR A 116 30.60 10.93 -11.34
C THR A 116 30.42 11.64 -12.69
N ASP A 117 31.25 12.66 -12.97
CA ASP A 117 31.25 13.36 -14.27
C ASP A 117 31.60 12.46 -15.46
N ARG A 118 32.29 11.33 -15.24
CA ARG A 118 32.56 10.34 -16.29
C ARG A 118 31.27 9.72 -16.84
N HIS A 119 30.28 9.46 -15.99
CA HIS A 119 28.98 8.94 -16.45
C HIS A 119 28.28 9.95 -17.36
N PHE A 120 28.31 11.23 -16.98
CA PHE A 120 27.71 12.30 -17.77
C PHE A 120 28.45 12.58 -19.08
N ALA A 121 29.77 12.39 -19.12
CA ALA A 121 30.55 12.48 -20.36
C ALA A 121 30.24 11.33 -21.34
N ALA A 122 29.80 10.18 -20.83
CA ALA A 122 29.39 9.03 -21.64
C ALA A 122 27.90 9.04 -22.02
N LEU A 123 27.13 10.05 -21.57
CA LEU A 123 25.71 10.15 -21.86
C LEU A 123 25.47 10.42 -23.34
N ARG A 124 24.68 9.55 -23.97
CA ARG A 124 24.28 9.67 -25.37
C ARG A 124 23.56 11.00 -25.64
N GLN A 125 23.89 11.64 -26.76
CA GLN A 125 23.28 12.91 -27.19
C GLN A 125 22.04 12.71 -28.07
N GLU A 126 21.85 11.53 -28.65
CA GLU A 126 20.70 11.19 -29.46
C GLU A 126 19.49 10.76 -28.62
N HIS A 127 18.30 11.07 -29.13
CA HIS A 127 17.01 10.61 -28.63
C HIS A 127 16.49 9.43 -29.47
N PRO A 128 15.76 8.46 -28.88
CA PRO A 128 15.29 8.41 -27.50
C PRO A 128 16.35 7.95 -26.49
N ARG A 129 16.20 8.35 -25.24
CA ARG A 129 17.05 7.96 -24.09
C ARG A 129 16.27 7.31 -22.98
N LEU A 130 14.99 7.65 -22.85
CA LEU A 130 14.15 7.12 -21.80
C LEU A 130 13.68 5.73 -22.22
N PHE A 131 14.07 4.72 -21.44
CA PHE A 131 13.68 3.30 -21.56
C PHE A 131 14.17 2.56 -22.81
N LEU A 132 14.73 3.26 -23.79
CA LEU A 132 15.11 2.71 -25.09
C LEU A 132 16.59 2.99 -25.43
N PRO A 133 17.28 2.04 -26.08
CA PRO A 133 18.71 2.16 -26.38
C PRO A 133 19.00 2.98 -27.65
N GLY A 134 18.36 4.15 -27.81
CA GLY A 134 18.71 5.11 -28.87
C GLY A 134 17.94 4.93 -30.18
N ASN A 135 17.12 3.90 -30.27
CA ASN A 135 16.20 3.68 -31.37
C ASN A 135 14.90 3.06 -30.87
N PHE A 136 13.93 2.89 -31.76
CA PHE A 136 12.62 2.32 -31.45
C PHE A 136 12.51 0.83 -31.78
N ASP A 137 13.60 0.15 -32.18
CA ASP A 137 13.57 -1.25 -32.61
C ASP A 137 13.07 -2.18 -31.51
N THR A 138 13.48 -1.93 -30.26
CA THR A 138 13.00 -2.71 -29.11
C THR A 138 11.49 -2.55 -28.93
N LEU A 139 10.95 -1.35 -29.15
CA LEU A 139 9.52 -1.05 -29.05
C LEU A 139 8.74 -1.69 -30.21
N THR A 140 9.23 -1.57 -31.44
CA THR A 140 8.56 -2.13 -32.63
C THR A 140 8.61 -3.65 -32.66
N SER A 141 9.73 -4.27 -32.28
CA SER A 141 9.81 -5.72 -32.10
C SER A 141 8.95 -6.21 -30.94
N ALA A 142 8.87 -5.47 -29.82
CA ALA A 142 7.96 -5.82 -28.74
C ALA A 142 6.51 -5.89 -29.24
N TYR A 143 6.07 -4.92 -30.02
CA TYR A 143 4.74 -4.89 -30.62
C TYR A 143 4.53 -5.98 -31.68
N ARG A 144 5.47 -6.17 -32.60
CA ARG A 144 5.30 -7.08 -33.74
C ARG A 144 5.49 -8.53 -33.35
N ASP A 145 6.49 -8.83 -32.52
CA ASP A 145 7.05 -10.19 -32.42
C ASP A 145 6.60 -10.93 -31.15
N SER A 146 5.96 -10.25 -30.18
CA SER A 146 5.49 -10.86 -28.92
C SER A 146 3.96 -11.02 -28.84
N TYR A 147 3.51 -12.12 -28.23
CA TYR A 147 2.11 -12.38 -27.91
C TYR A 147 1.48 -11.24 -27.10
N TRP A 148 2.05 -10.91 -25.94
CA TRP A 148 1.52 -9.86 -25.07
C TRP A 148 1.77 -8.47 -25.65
N GLY A 149 2.96 -8.24 -26.22
CA GLY A 149 3.29 -6.95 -26.81
C GLY A 149 2.35 -6.56 -27.97
N ARG A 150 1.99 -7.50 -28.85
CA ARG A 150 1.02 -7.25 -29.92
C ARG A 150 -0.37 -6.93 -29.40
N ARG A 151 -0.89 -7.73 -28.47
CA ARG A 151 -2.22 -7.51 -27.87
C ARG A 151 -2.29 -6.19 -27.11
N PHE A 152 -1.25 -5.86 -26.36
CA PHE A 152 -1.15 -4.61 -25.61
C PHE A 152 -1.00 -3.40 -26.52
N GLY A 153 -0.12 -3.47 -27.52
CA GLY A 153 0.04 -2.41 -28.52
C GLY A 153 -1.26 -2.15 -29.28
N ASN A 154 -1.99 -3.19 -29.70
CA ASN A 154 -3.31 -3.03 -30.33
C ASN A 154 -4.32 -2.32 -29.42
N ARG A 155 -4.30 -2.61 -28.12
CA ARG A 155 -5.13 -1.88 -27.16
C ARG A 155 -4.70 -0.42 -27.02
N MET A 156 -3.41 -0.14 -27.00
CA MET A 156 -2.88 1.23 -26.97
C MET A 156 -3.27 2.02 -28.22
N LEU A 157 -3.20 1.41 -29.41
CA LEU A 157 -3.62 2.04 -30.67
C LEU A 157 -5.11 2.39 -30.65
N HIS A 158 -5.97 1.46 -30.18
CA HIS A 158 -7.40 1.73 -29.99
C HIS A 158 -7.67 2.92 -29.05
N ASP A 159 -6.93 3.01 -27.96
CA ASP A 159 -7.08 4.11 -27.00
C ASP A 159 -6.53 5.43 -27.57
N ALA A 160 -5.45 5.39 -28.35
CA ALA A 160 -4.85 6.56 -29.00
C ALA A 160 -5.76 7.14 -30.09
N GLU A 161 -6.46 6.29 -30.86
CA GLU A 161 -7.43 6.72 -31.87
C GLU A 161 -8.54 7.59 -31.26
N GLN A 162 -9.04 7.23 -30.08
CA GLN A 162 -10.07 8.00 -29.37
C GLN A 162 -9.57 9.38 -28.93
N LEU A 163 -8.26 9.53 -28.66
CA LEU A 163 -7.68 10.80 -28.22
C LEU A 163 -7.60 11.84 -29.33
N LEU A 164 -7.61 11.42 -30.60
CA LEU A 164 -7.55 12.33 -31.75
C LEU A 164 -8.72 13.33 -31.77
N ALA A 165 -9.91 12.90 -31.34
CA ALA A 165 -11.10 13.74 -31.29
C ALA A 165 -11.24 14.55 -29.98
N MET A 166 -10.40 14.28 -28.98
CA MET A 166 -10.49 14.93 -27.68
C MET A 166 -9.65 16.22 -27.63
N PRO A 167 -10.17 17.32 -27.05
CA PRO A 167 -9.38 18.52 -26.86
C PRO A 167 -8.22 18.29 -25.88
N PRO A 168 -7.16 19.13 -25.92
CA PRO A 168 -6.13 19.11 -24.90
C PRO A 168 -6.68 19.34 -23.51
N LEU A 169 -6.02 18.76 -22.50
CA LEU A 169 -6.52 18.92 -21.13
C LEU A 169 -6.32 20.37 -20.67
N PRO A 170 -7.34 20.97 -20.03
CA PRO A 170 -7.18 22.26 -19.38
C PRO A 170 -6.49 22.10 -18.02
N ARG A 171 -5.87 23.18 -17.54
CA ARG A 171 -5.31 23.25 -16.18
C ARG A 171 -6.43 23.19 -15.16
N ARG A 172 -6.73 21.99 -14.64
CA ARG A 172 -7.88 21.76 -13.75
C ARG A 172 -7.43 21.32 -12.36
N MET A 173 -7.57 22.22 -11.39
CA MET A 173 -7.40 21.90 -9.97
C MET A 173 -8.63 21.15 -9.42
N ILE A 174 -8.38 20.11 -8.62
CA ILE A 174 -9.39 19.40 -7.83
C ILE A 174 -8.95 19.48 -6.36
N GLY A 175 -9.65 20.33 -5.60
CA GLY A 175 -9.14 20.77 -4.30
C GLY A 175 -7.78 21.44 -4.48
N ARG A 176 -6.78 21.00 -3.72
CA ARG A 176 -5.40 21.51 -3.78
C ARG A 176 -4.49 20.85 -4.82
N ARG A 177 -5.02 19.98 -5.69
CA ARG A 177 -4.22 19.09 -6.57
C ARG A 177 -4.54 19.28 -8.04
N LEU A 178 -3.49 19.32 -8.86
CA LEU A 178 -3.48 19.14 -10.31
C LEU A 178 -3.24 17.67 -10.70
N LEU A 179 -2.92 16.79 -9.73
CA LEU A 179 -2.47 15.41 -9.93
C LEU A 179 -3.25 14.59 -10.98
N LYS A 180 -4.58 14.66 -10.97
CA LYS A 180 -5.40 13.90 -11.94
C LYS A 180 -5.14 14.34 -13.38
N THR A 181 -4.89 15.63 -13.61
CA THR A 181 -4.50 16.15 -14.92
C THR A 181 -3.10 15.67 -15.28
N SER A 182 -2.12 15.81 -14.38
CA SER A 182 -0.75 15.31 -14.61
C SER A 182 -0.72 13.82 -14.95
N GLN A 183 -1.47 13.00 -14.21
CA GLN A 183 -1.62 11.56 -14.44
C GLN A 183 -2.24 11.23 -15.79
N ALA A 184 -3.28 11.97 -16.18
CA ALA A 184 -3.91 11.80 -17.48
C ALA A 184 -2.95 12.16 -18.62
N GLU A 185 -2.09 13.16 -18.44
CA GLU A 185 -1.09 13.54 -19.45
C GLU A 185 0.00 12.50 -19.65
N VAL A 186 0.49 11.87 -18.55
CA VAL A 186 1.41 10.71 -18.66
C VAL A 186 0.83 9.65 -19.59
N ARG A 187 -0.47 9.38 -19.46
CA ARG A 187 -1.18 8.43 -20.31
C ARG A 187 -1.35 8.94 -21.74
N ARG A 188 -1.90 10.14 -21.94
CA ARG A 188 -2.27 10.67 -23.26
C ARG A 188 -1.05 10.86 -24.15
N ILE A 189 -0.02 11.54 -23.65
CA ILE A 189 1.23 11.76 -24.37
C ILE A 189 1.92 10.42 -24.64
N GLY A 190 2.03 9.53 -23.64
CA GLY A 190 2.65 8.22 -23.81
C GLY A 190 1.96 7.34 -24.85
N LEU A 191 0.62 7.29 -24.84
CA LEU A 191 -0.16 6.56 -25.84
C LEU A 191 0.06 7.09 -27.25
N LEU A 192 -0.07 8.40 -27.43
CA LEU A 192 0.04 9.05 -28.74
C LEU A 192 1.46 8.94 -29.30
N ALA A 193 2.49 9.14 -28.46
CA ALA A 193 3.88 8.95 -28.85
C ALA A 193 4.15 7.49 -29.26
N THR A 194 3.66 6.52 -28.48
CA THR A 194 3.78 5.10 -28.83
C THR A 194 3.06 4.79 -30.14
N ALA A 195 1.82 5.27 -30.31
CA ALA A 195 1.03 5.04 -31.52
C ALA A 195 1.74 5.55 -32.77
N PHE A 196 2.33 6.76 -32.71
CA PHE A 196 3.17 7.27 -33.79
C PHE A 196 4.36 6.34 -34.07
N ARG A 197 5.09 5.91 -33.04
CA ARG A 197 6.27 5.04 -33.22
C ARG A 197 5.96 3.64 -33.73
N LEU A 198 4.74 3.14 -33.49
CA LEU A 198 4.30 1.84 -34.01
C LEU A 198 3.75 1.92 -35.45
N THR A 199 3.16 3.05 -35.85
CA THR A 199 2.40 3.18 -37.12
C THR A 199 3.05 4.09 -38.16
N GLY A 200 3.86 5.04 -37.73
CA GLY A 200 4.36 6.14 -38.57
C GLY A 200 3.33 7.23 -38.89
N GLU A 201 2.09 7.12 -38.38
CA GLU A 201 1.02 8.06 -38.71
C GLU A 201 1.19 9.41 -37.97
N ARG A 202 1.56 10.45 -38.71
CA ARG A 202 1.86 11.79 -38.15
C ARG A 202 0.73 12.37 -37.29
N ARG A 203 -0.54 12.04 -37.54
CA ARG A 203 -1.68 12.54 -36.74
C ARG A 203 -1.56 12.27 -35.24
N PHE A 204 -0.94 11.15 -34.85
CA PHE A 204 -0.69 10.85 -33.44
C PHE A 204 0.40 11.75 -32.85
N ALA A 205 1.49 11.98 -33.58
CA ALA A 205 2.56 12.90 -33.15
C ALA A 205 2.03 14.35 -33.04
N GLU A 206 1.26 14.82 -34.02
CA GLU A 206 0.64 16.16 -33.97
C GLU A 206 -0.30 16.31 -32.79
N ARG A 207 -1.08 15.26 -32.48
CA ARG A 207 -1.95 15.28 -31.31
C ARG A 207 -1.15 15.28 -30.01
N ALA A 208 -0.08 14.50 -29.89
CA ALA A 208 0.80 14.50 -28.72
C ALA A 208 1.48 15.87 -28.51
N ARG A 209 1.96 16.47 -29.59
CA ARG A 209 2.49 17.84 -29.62
C ARG A 209 1.47 18.84 -29.07
N ALA A 210 0.21 18.75 -29.50
CA ALA A 210 -0.84 19.63 -28.98
C ALA A 210 -1.12 19.45 -27.47
N GLU A 211 -1.02 18.22 -26.93
CA GLU A 211 -1.08 18.00 -25.46
C GLU A 211 0.09 18.70 -24.76
N MET A 212 1.32 18.48 -25.24
CA MET A 212 2.54 19.01 -24.63
C MET A 212 2.54 20.54 -24.63
N LEU A 213 2.20 21.17 -25.76
CA LEU A 213 2.14 22.63 -25.85
C LEU A 213 1.05 23.23 -24.94
N ALA A 214 -0.10 22.55 -24.81
CA ALA A 214 -1.17 23.01 -23.93
C ALA A 214 -0.72 23.07 -22.46
N VAL A 215 -0.01 22.06 -21.97
CA VAL A 215 0.49 22.06 -20.58
C VAL A 215 1.75 22.92 -20.39
N CYS A 216 2.52 23.16 -21.47
CA CYS A 216 3.56 24.20 -21.47
C CYS A 216 2.96 25.60 -21.27
N ALA A 217 1.73 25.83 -21.72
CA ALA A 217 1.03 27.12 -21.58
C ALA A 217 0.39 27.35 -20.20
N TYR A 218 0.36 26.35 -19.31
CA TYR A 218 -0.14 26.54 -17.95
C TYR A 218 0.73 27.52 -17.17
N ASP A 219 0.17 28.32 -16.26
CA ASP A 219 0.99 29.25 -15.44
C ASP A 219 2.07 28.51 -14.63
N ASP A 220 1.70 27.36 -14.04
CA ASP A 220 2.58 26.45 -13.32
C ASP A 220 2.08 24.99 -13.38
N TRP A 221 2.86 24.05 -12.83
CA TRP A 221 2.47 22.66 -12.59
C TRP A 221 2.15 22.35 -11.13
N ASN A 222 1.73 23.37 -10.36
CA ASN A 222 1.38 23.32 -8.94
C ASN A 222 2.51 22.83 -8.00
N PRO A 223 3.64 23.56 -7.87
CA PRO A 223 4.75 23.19 -7.00
C PRO A 223 4.44 23.11 -5.50
N ALA A 224 3.29 23.64 -5.05
CA ALA A 224 2.80 23.43 -3.70
C ALA A 224 2.41 21.97 -3.39
N HIS A 225 2.13 21.16 -4.42
CA HIS A 225 1.88 19.72 -4.32
C HIS A 225 2.77 18.97 -5.31
N PHE A 226 3.99 18.62 -4.89
CA PHE A 226 5.08 18.25 -5.80
C PHE A 226 4.86 16.98 -6.63
N LEU A 227 3.94 16.09 -6.24
CA LEU A 227 3.53 14.97 -7.09
C LEU A 227 2.96 15.45 -8.44
N ASP A 228 2.28 16.60 -8.44
CA ASP A 228 1.69 17.19 -9.64
C ASP A 228 2.76 17.57 -10.65
N VAL A 229 3.83 18.21 -10.15
CA VAL A 229 5.01 18.62 -10.91
C VAL A 229 5.76 17.40 -11.42
N ALA A 230 6.02 16.43 -10.55
CA ALA A 230 6.80 15.24 -10.90
C ALA A 230 6.16 14.43 -12.01
N GLU A 231 4.85 14.17 -11.92
CA GLU A 231 4.15 13.40 -12.95
C GLU A 231 3.99 14.18 -14.25
N MET A 232 3.76 15.50 -14.19
CA MET A 232 3.72 16.34 -15.40
C MET A 232 5.08 16.40 -16.10
N THR A 233 6.15 16.52 -15.31
CA THR A 233 7.54 16.48 -15.80
C THR A 233 7.82 15.16 -16.51
N PHE A 234 7.39 14.04 -15.92
CA PHE A 234 7.52 12.72 -16.54
C PHE A 234 6.77 12.62 -17.87
N ALA A 235 5.53 13.13 -17.94
CA ALA A 235 4.72 13.11 -19.15
C ALA A 235 5.42 13.85 -20.31
N LEU A 236 5.93 15.06 -20.03
CA LEU A 236 6.62 15.87 -21.03
C LEU A 236 7.98 15.31 -21.40
N ALA A 237 8.73 14.78 -20.44
CA ALA A 237 10.01 14.12 -20.71
C ALA A 237 9.83 12.95 -21.67
N LEU A 238 8.80 12.12 -21.46
CA LEU A 238 8.50 10.99 -22.33
C LEU A 238 8.13 11.46 -23.74
N GLY A 239 7.23 12.44 -23.88
CA GLY A 239 6.83 12.97 -25.17
C GLY A 239 7.97 13.67 -25.92
N TYR A 240 8.73 14.51 -25.23
CA TYR A 240 9.90 15.21 -25.77
C TYR A 240 10.93 14.22 -26.30
N ASP A 241 11.29 13.21 -25.50
CA ASP A 241 12.29 12.21 -25.85
C ASP A 241 11.81 11.31 -27.00
N TRP A 242 10.56 10.82 -26.92
CA TRP A 242 10.04 9.88 -27.90
C TRP A 242 9.52 10.53 -29.18
N LEU A 243 9.39 11.86 -29.26
CA LEU A 243 8.97 12.58 -30.48
C LEU A 243 10.01 13.63 -30.92
N HIS A 244 11.21 13.58 -30.36
CA HIS A 244 12.23 14.63 -30.55
C HIS A 244 12.51 14.98 -32.02
N ASP A 245 12.61 13.97 -32.89
CA ASP A 245 12.85 14.10 -34.34
C ASP A 245 11.66 14.68 -35.13
N THR A 246 10.44 14.67 -34.57
CA THR A 246 9.24 15.20 -35.22
C THR A 246 8.87 16.61 -34.78
N LEU A 247 9.36 17.04 -33.61
CA LEU A 247 9.07 18.35 -33.06
C LEU A 247 9.85 19.45 -33.80
N PRO A 248 9.21 20.54 -34.25
CA PRO A 248 9.89 21.74 -34.73
C PRO A 248 10.88 22.31 -33.70
N PRO A 249 12.01 22.92 -34.12
CA PRO A 249 13.02 23.44 -33.19
C PRO A 249 12.46 24.40 -32.11
N GLU A 250 11.59 25.31 -32.50
CA GLU A 250 10.96 26.29 -31.59
C GLU A 250 10.07 25.64 -30.52
N GLU A 251 9.42 24.54 -30.87
CA GLU A 251 8.56 23.80 -29.95
C GLU A 251 9.37 22.87 -29.06
N ARG A 252 10.47 22.30 -29.56
CA ARG A 252 11.46 21.63 -28.70
C ARG A 252 11.97 22.59 -27.65
N ASP A 253 12.33 23.81 -28.05
CA ASP A 253 12.79 24.84 -27.11
C ASP A 253 11.70 25.20 -26.09
N THR A 254 10.44 25.32 -26.54
CA THR A 254 9.29 25.60 -25.66
C THR A 254 9.08 24.48 -24.63
N ILE A 255 9.05 23.22 -25.08
CA ILE A 255 8.81 22.06 -24.21
C ILE A 255 9.98 21.86 -23.26
N ALA A 256 11.22 21.97 -23.74
CA ALA A 256 12.40 21.83 -22.90
C ALA A 256 12.47 22.95 -21.85
N SER A 257 12.15 24.18 -22.22
CA SER A 257 12.07 25.30 -21.27
C SER A 257 10.99 25.06 -20.22
N ALA A 258 9.82 24.53 -20.59
CA ALA A 258 8.78 24.18 -19.62
C ALA A 258 9.25 23.09 -18.62
N ILE A 259 9.93 22.04 -19.10
CA ILE A 259 10.54 21.00 -18.24
C ILE A 259 11.52 21.63 -17.24
N LEU A 260 12.40 22.54 -17.70
CA LEU A 260 13.37 23.22 -16.85
C LEU A 260 12.69 24.15 -15.83
N GLU A 261 11.88 25.11 -16.29
CA GLU A 261 11.33 26.19 -15.48
C GLU A 261 10.19 25.73 -14.56
N LYS A 262 9.33 24.81 -15.01
CA LYS A 262 8.13 24.37 -14.27
C LYS A 262 8.30 23.02 -13.60
N GLY A 263 9.23 22.19 -14.09
CA GLY A 263 9.55 20.88 -13.53
C GLY A 263 10.76 20.93 -12.59
N LEU A 264 11.95 21.18 -13.16
CA LEU A 264 13.21 20.97 -12.45
C LEU A 264 13.56 22.10 -11.46
N LYS A 265 13.50 23.37 -11.87
CA LYS A 265 13.88 24.50 -11.00
C LYS A 265 13.02 24.61 -9.72
N PRO A 266 11.68 24.42 -9.74
CA PRO A 266 10.87 24.47 -8.53
C PRO A 266 11.26 23.42 -7.49
N SER A 267 11.94 22.35 -7.89
CA SER A 267 12.44 21.32 -6.97
C SER A 267 13.61 21.79 -6.09
N PHE A 268 14.19 22.96 -6.38
CA PHE A 268 15.24 23.60 -5.56
C PHE A 268 14.76 24.88 -4.86
N ASP A 269 13.53 25.31 -5.16
CA ASP A 269 12.93 26.48 -4.52
C ASP A 269 12.47 26.14 -3.10
N LYS A 270 13.11 26.78 -2.12
CA LYS A 270 12.86 26.57 -0.68
C LYS A 270 11.55 27.19 -0.18
N THR A 271 10.86 27.97 -1.01
CA THR A 271 9.52 28.48 -0.67
C THR A 271 8.45 27.39 -0.70
N PHE A 272 8.69 26.29 -1.45
CA PHE A 272 7.81 25.12 -1.49
C PHE A 272 8.21 24.06 -0.47
N LYS A 273 7.27 23.17 -0.13
CA LYS A 273 7.52 22.06 0.79
C LYS A 273 8.47 21.03 0.16
N GLN A 274 9.65 20.87 0.77
CA GLN A 274 10.70 19.96 0.30
C GLN A 274 10.79 18.65 1.11
N SER A 275 9.74 18.28 1.84
CA SER A 275 9.75 17.07 2.70
C SER A 275 9.95 15.77 1.92
N TRP A 276 9.62 15.75 0.63
CA TRP A 276 9.80 14.60 -0.26
C TRP A 276 11.27 14.40 -0.69
N VAL A 277 12.14 15.42 -0.59
CA VAL A 277 13.51 15.33 -1.13
C VAL A 277 14.32 14.24 -0.44
N ALA A 278 14.14 14.11 0.88
CA ALA A 278 14.76 13.09 1.73
C ALA A 278 13.73 12.38 2.62
N GLY A 279 12.48 12.27 2.14
CA GLY A 279 11.39 11.59 2.82
C GLY A 279 11.55 10.08 2.79
N ASP A 280 10.86 9.39 3.68
CA ASP A 280 10.82 7.93 3.83
C ASP A 280 9.51 7.30 3.33
N TYR A 281 8.81 8.00 2.44
CA TYR A 281 7.48 7.67 1.93
C TYR A 281 7.41 7.82 0.40
N ASN A 282 6.32 7.37 -0.21
CA ASN A 282 6.19 7.20 -1.67
C ASN A 282 6.52 8.46 -2.51
N TRP A 283 6.34 9.68 -1.98
CA TRP A 283 6.62 10.91 -2.75
C TRP A 283 8.09 11.02 -3.12
N THR A 284 9.02 10.55 -2.28
CA THR A 284 10.45 10.57 -2.59
C THR A 284 10.72 9.80 -3.88
N GLN A 285 10.12 8.61 -4.03
CA GLN A 285 10.27 7.75 -5.21
C GLN A 285 9.61 8.40 -6.44
N VAL A 286 8.37 8.88 -6.30
CA VAL A 286 7.61 9.49 -7.41
C VAL A 286 8.28 10.76 -7.92
N CYS A 287 8.66 11.66 -7.01
CA CYS A 287 9.25 12.94 -7.36
C CYS A 287 10.62 12.78 -8.01
N HIS A 288 11.52 12.00 -7.42
CA HIS A 288 12.85 11.79 -8.01
C HIS A 288 12.77 11.04 -9.34
N GLY A 289 11.88 10.05 -9.47
CA GLY A 289 11.68 9.34 -10.74
C GLY A 289 11.19 10.26 -11.86
N GLY A 290 10.19 11.11 -11.59
CA GLY A 290 9.68 12.06 -12.59
C GLY A 290 10.67 13.15 -12.97
N LEU A 291 11.39 13.72 -11.99
CA LEU A 291 12.39 14.76 -12.23
C LEU A 291 13.63 14.21 -12.96
N ALA A 292 14.07 12.99 -12.65
CA ALA A 292 15.18 12.35 -13.36
C ALA A 292 14.85 12.13 -14.84
N ALA A 293 13.62 11.76 -15.17
CA ALA A 293 13.17 11.68 -16.56
C ALA A 293 13.30 13.03 -17.27
N GLY A 294 12.83 14.11 -16.65
CA GLY A 294 12.98 15.47 -17.16
C GLY A 294 14.44 15.84 -17.39
N ALA A 295 15.29 15.66 -16.37
CA ALA A 295 16.71 15.96 -16.43
C ALA A 295 17.46 15.20 -17.54
N LEU A 296 17.14 13.92 -17.76
CA LEU A 296 17.72 13.12 -18.84
C LEU A 296 17.23 13.57 -20.22
N ALA A 297 15.95 13.93 -20.35
CA ALA A 297 15.34 14.34 -21.60
C ALA A 297 15.85 15.72 -22.09
N VAL A 298 16.18 16.64 -21.19
CA VAL A 298 16.63 18.00 -21.56
C VAL A 298 18.08 18.30 -21.16
N TYR A 299 18.89 17.26 -20.98
CA TYR A 299 20.25 17.35 -20.42
C TYR A 299 21.10 18.43 -21.11
N GLU A 300 21.00 18.58 -22.42
CA GLU A 300 21.79 19.50 -23.26
C GLU A 300 21.47 20.97 -23.00
N ARG A 301 20.25 21.24 -22.51
CA ARG A 301 19.76 22.61 -22.32
C ARG A 301 20.32 23.24 -21.05
N ASP A 302 20.47 22.44 -20.00
CA ASP A 302 21.13 22.84 -18.77
C ASP A 302 21.82 21.63 -18.12
N PRO A 303 23.05 21.28 -18.59
CA PRO A 303 23.77 20.14 -18.07
C PRO A 303 24.07 20.25 -16.57
N GLN A 304 24.25 21.48 -16.05
CA GLN A 304 24.57 21.69 -14.66
C GLN A 304 23.38 21.33 -13.76
N LEU A 305 22.18 21.85 -14.08
CA LEU A 305 20.97 21.53 -13.36
C LEU A 305 20.60 20.05 -13.49
N ALA A 306 20.70 19.48 -14.70
CA ALA A 306 20.40 18.07 -14.93
C ALA A 306 21.29 17.14 -14.08
N ARG A 307 22.60 17.42 -14.01
CA ARG A 307 23.54 16.68 -13.13
C ARG A 307 23.14 16.77 -11.67
N GLN A 308 22.73 17.95 -11.19
CA GLN A 308 22.30 18.14 -9.81
C GLN A 308 21.04 17.31 -9.49
N VAL A 309 20.05 17.33 -10.39
CA VAL A 309 18.81 16.55 -10.23
C VAL A 309 19.11 15.05 -10.17
N ILE A 310 19.90 14.53 -11.11
CA ILE A 310 20.20 13.09 -11.20
C ILE A 310 21.03 12.62 -9.99
N ARG A 311 22.05 13.39 -9.59
CA ARG A 311 22.84 13.10 -8.38
C ARG A 311 21.97 13.06 -7.13
N ARG A 312 21.07 14.05 -6.97
CA ARG A 312 20.15 14.11 -5.83
C ARG A 312 19.17 12.94 -5.82
N ALA A 313 18.66 12.55 -6.99
CA ALA A 313 17.78 11.39 -7.12
C ALA A 313 18.49 10.12 -6.62
N VAL A 314 19.66 9.79 -7.18
CA VAL A 314 20.41 8.58 -6.80
C VAL A 314 20.77 8.57 -5.31
N ALA A 315 21.21 9.71 -4.76
CA ALA A 315 21.59 9.81 -3.35
C ALA A 315 20.40 9.71 -2.38
N ALA A 316 19.19 10.11 -2.78
CA ALA A 316 18.01 10.09 -1.90
C ALA A 316 17.32 8.72 -1.81
N MET A 317 17.42 7.90 -2.86
CA MET A 317 16.69 6.63 -2.96
C MET A 317 16.99 5.62 -1.83
N PRO A 318 18.25 5.38 -1.40
CA PRO A 318 18.55 4.40 -0.35
C PRO A 318 17.69 4.54 0.91
N LYS A 319 17.48 5.78 1.38
CA LYS A 319 16.70 6.05 2.59
C LYS A 319 15.24 5.60 2.44
N VAL A 320 14.58 5.98 1.33
CA VAL A 320 13.18 5.59 1.11
C VAL A 320 13.04 4.10 0.81
N MET A 321 14.01 3.50 0.11
CA MET A 321 14.03 2.06 -0.13
C MET A 321 14.20 1.27 1.17
N ALA A 322 15.01 1.77 2.12
CA ALA A 322 15.11 1.21 3.46
C ALA A 322 13.79 1.27 4.22
N ALA A 323 13.08 2.38 4.16
CA ALA A 323 11.77 2.50 4.80
C ALA A 323 10.70 1.61 4.12
N SER A 324 10.85 1.38 2.81
CA SER A 324 9.82 0.75 1.97
C SER A 324 9.90 -0.77 1.88
N TYR A 325 11.10 -1.36 1.93
CA TYR A 325 11.30 -2.78 1.58
C TYR A 325 11.87 -3.64 2.73
N ARG A 326 12.13 -3.04 3.89
CA ARG A 326 12.60 -3.78 5.06
C ARG A 326 11.56 -4.81 5.52
N GLY A 327 12.05 -5.96 5.97
CA GLY A 327 11.21 -7.07 6.38
C GLY A 327 10.55 -7.75 5.18
N ASN A 328 11.36 -8.40 4.35
CA ASN A 328 10.91 -9.23 3.24
C ASN A 328 9.99 -8.49 2.24
N GLY A 329 10.29 -7.20 1.99
CA GLY A 329 9.57 -6.41 0.99
C GLY A 329 8.17 -5.93 1.37
N ALA A 330 7.72 -6.12 2.61
CA ALA A 330 6.41 -5.63 3.05
C ALA A 330 6.38 -4.09 3.02
N TYR A 331 5.54 -3.56 2.13
CA TYR A 331 5.46 -2.11 1.91
C TYR A 331 4.58 -1.46 2.99
N PRO A 332 5.08 -0.50 3.78
CA PRO A 332 4.35 0.04 4.94
C PRO A 332 2.99 0.65 4.61
N GLU A 333 2.84 1.23 3.43
CA GLU A 333 1.62 1.90 2.98
C GLU A 333 0.64 0.96 2.26
N GLY A 334 0.93 -0.35 2.23
CA GLY A 334 0.11 -1.36 1.59
C GLY A 334 0.35 -1.51 0.09
N VAL A 335 -0.39 -2.45 -0.53
CA VAL A 335 -0.18 -2.87 -1.94
C VAL A 335 -0.50 -1.75 -2.93
N GLY A 336 -1.47 -0.89 -2.61
CA GLY A 336 -1.84 0.26 -3.47
C GLY A 336 -0.68 1.25 -3.62
N TYR A 337 -0.09 1.65 -2.49
CA TYR A 337 1.02 2.60 -2.50
C TYR A 337 2.36 1.97 -2.87
N TRP A 338 2.54 0.66 -2.66
CA TRP A 338 3.65 -0.07 -3.30
C TRP A 338 3.63 0.14 -4.81
N ALA A 339 2.47 -0.02 -5.46
CA ALA A 339 2.38 0.22 -6.89
C ALA A 339 2.72 1.66 -7.24
N TYR A 340 2.32 2.64 -6.43
CA TYR A 340 2.60 4.04 -6.74
C TYR A 340 4.09 4.38 -6.61
N GLY A 341 4.70 4.12 -5.45
CA GLY A 341 6.10 4.44 -5.17
C GLY A 341 7.07 3.55 -5.96
N THR A 342 6.89 2.24 -5.92
CA THR A 342 7.79 1.28 -6.57
C THR A 342 7.78 1.42 -8.09
N ASN A 343 6.66 1.81 -8.72
CA ASN A 343 6.65 2.10 -10.16
C ASN A 343 7.69 3.17 -10.53
N TYR A 344 7.73 4.29 -9.81
CA TYR A 344 8.70 5.36 -10.11
C TYR A 344 10.11 5.01 -9.65
N ASN A 345 10.25 4.17 -8.62
CA ASN A 345 11.54 3.60 -8.23
C ASN A 345 12.15 2.77 -9.38
N THR A 346 11.37 1.86 -9.97
CA THR A 346 11.88 1.01 -11.06
C THR A 346 11.98 1.76 -12.38
N LEU A 347 11.12 2.76 -12.65
CA LEU A 347 11.29 3.66 -13.80
C LEU A 347 12.62 4.42 -13.69
N LEU A 348 12.95 4.95 -12.50
CA LEU A 348 14.23 5.62 -12.26
C LEU A 348 15.40 4.68 -12.55
N ILE A 349 15.39 3.48 -11.96
CA ILE A 349 16.45 2.48 -12.17
C ILE A 349 16.60 2.15 -13.66
N GLU A 350 15.50 1.83 -14.35
CA GLU A 350 15.53 1.49 -15.77
C GLU A 350 16.07 2.65 -16.63
N MET A 351 15.70 3.91 -16.32
CA MET A 351 16.24 5.08 -17.03
C MET A 351 17.73 5.26 -16.78
N LEU A 352 18.21 5.05 -15.55
CA LEU A 352 19.64 5.15 -15.20
C LEU A 352 20.44 4.03 -15.86
N GLU A 353 19.94 2.79 -15.86
CA GLU A 353 20.55 1.65 -16.53
C GLU A 353 20.67 1.89 -18.03
N ASN A 354 19.63 2.41 -18.68
CA ASN A 354 19.69 2.74 -20.11
C ASN A 354 20.61 3.92 -20.42
N ALA A 355 20.64 4.95 -19.56
CA ALA A 355 21.42 6.16 -19.79
C ALA A 355 22.92 6.00 -19.47
N PHE A 356 23.25 5.21 -18.44
CA PHE A 356 24.60 5.12 -17.87
C PHE A 356 25.16 3.70 -17.80
N GLY A 357 24.38 2.68 -18.15
CA GLY A 357 24.78 1.28 -18.02
C GLY A 357 24.76 0.76 -16.58
N THR A 358 24.24 1.53 -15.62
CA THR A 358 24.18 1.17 -14.20
C THR A 358 23.01 1.82 -13.50
N GLY A 359 22.35 1.09 -12.59
CA GLY A 359 21.39 1.62 -11.63
C GLY A 359 22.04 2.22 -10.37
N PHE A 360 23.36 2.36 -10.35
CA PHE A 360 24.15 2.87 -9.21
C PHE A 360 23.92 2.06 -7.91
N GLY A 361 23.77 0.73 -8.05
CA GLY A 361 23.50 -0.20 -6.96
C GLY A 361 22.02 -0.28 -6.57
N LEU A 362 21.17 0.69 -6.92
CA LEU A 362 19.76 0.72 -6.53
C LEU A 362 18.97 -0.51 -6.99
N THR A 363 19.37 -1.11 -8.11
CA THR A 363 18.77 -2.33 -8.66
C THR A 363 18.87 -3.53 -7.71
N ASP A 364 19.96 -3.60 -6.94
CA ASP A 364 20.27 -4.74 -6.06
C ASP A 364 19.92 -4.44 -4.59
N TYR A 365 19.10 -3.42 -4.34
CA TYR A 365 18.70 -3.04 -3.00
C TYR A 365 17.93 -4.18 -2.31
N PRO A 366 18.34 -4.61 -1.10
CA PRO A 366 17.69 -5.72 -0.38
C PRO A 366 16.21 -5.45 -0.10
N GLY A 367 15.34 -6.41 -0.44
CA GLY A 367 13.89 -6.30 -0.24
C GLY A 367 13.13 -5.82 -1.49
N LEU A 368 13.79 -5.24 -2.48
CA LEU A 368 13.11 -4.77 -3.70
C LEU A 368 12.48 -5.94 -4.46
N GLU A 369 13.21 -7.04 -4.63
CA GLU A 369 12.70 -8.24 -5.30
C GLU A 369 11.61 -8.94 -4.48
N GLU A 370 11.84 -9.07 -3.17
CA GLU A 370 10.91 -9.66 -2.21
C GLU A 370 9.60 -8.87 -2.14
N SER A 371 9.63 -7.57 -2.42
CA SER A 371 8.42 -6.74 -2.45
C SER A 371 7.44 -7.16 -3.55
N GLY A 372 7.91 -7.81 -4.62
CA GLY A 372 7.04 -8.44 -5.60
C GLY A 372 6.26 -9.63 -5.02
N GLU A 373 6.91 -10.45 -4.19
CA GLU A 373 6.25 -11.57 -3.51
C GLU A 373 5.26 -11.09 -2.44
N PHE A 374 5.56 -9.99 -1.74
CA PHE A 374 4.60 -9.33 -0.85
C PHE A 374 3.30 -8.97 -1.58
N VAL A 375 3.41 -8.30 -2.73
CA VAL A 375 2.25 -7.89 -3.54
C VAL A 375 1.47 -9.12 -4.00
N ARG A 376 2.16 -10.15 -4.48
CA ARG A 376 1.55 -11.40 -4.95
C ARG A 376 0.84 -12.13 -3.81
N ALA A 377 1.46 -12.22 -2.65
CA ALA A 377 0.90 -12.83 -1.46
C ALA A 377 -0.35 -12.10 -0.96
N CYS A 378 -0.43 -10.79 -1.14
CA CYS A 378 -1.62 -10.01 -0.77
C CYS A 378 -2.79 -10.15 -1.76
N ILE A 379 -2.65 -10.93 -2.85
CA ILE A 379 -3.77 -11.25 -3.74
C ILE A 379 -4.49 -12.47 -3.17
N LEU A 380 -5.69 -12.24 -2.63
CA LEU A 380 -6.51 -13.28 -1.99
C LEU A 380 -7.22 -14.16 -3.05
N PRO A 381 -7.72 -15.35 -2.67
CA PRO A 381 -8.38 -16.30 -3.59
C PRO A 381 -9.53 -15.72 -4.44
N SER A 382 -10.27 -14.73 -3.95
CA SER A 382 -11.31 -14.00 -4.70
C SER A 382 -10.76 -13.08 -5.80
N GLY A 383 -9.45 -12.80 -5.78
CA GLY A 383 -8.78 -11.84 -6.66
C GLY A 383 -8.77 -10.39 -6.12
N HIS A 384 -9.35 -10.15 -4.95
CA HIS A 384 -9.20 -8.89 -4.22
C HIS A 384 -7.84 -8.83 -3.52
N LYS A 385 -7.31 -7.62 -3.38
CA LYS A 385 -6.11 -7.39 -2.56
C LYS A 385 -6.49 -7.36 -1.08
N PHE A 386 -5.60 -7.85 -0.23
CA PHE A 386 -5.63 -7.55 1.20
C PHE A 386 -5.52 -6.03 1.38
N ALA A 387 -6.61 -5.40 1.83
CA ALA A 387 -6.79 -3.96 1.79
C ALA A 387 -6.14 -3.20 2.95
N CYS A 388 -5.01 -3.69 3.47
CA CYS A 388 -4.31 -3.01 4.55
C CYS A 388 -3.87 -1.59 4.19
N SER A 389 -3.94 -0.68 5.18
CA SER A 389 -3.62 0.74 5.00
C SER A 389 -4.47 1.36 3.88
N ASP A 390 -4.05 2.46 3.26
CA ASP A 390 -4.83 3.07 2.18
C ASP A 390 -4.79 2.27 0.86
N THR A 391 -5.56 1.18 0.81
CA THR A 391 -5.85 0.36 -0.37
C THR A 391 -7.37 0.38 -0.65
N GLY A 392 -7.82 0.39 -1.90
CA GLY A 392 -9.26 0.30 -2.19
C GLY A 392 -9.81 -1.10 -1.91
N ARG A 393 -10.94 -1.22 -1.19
CA ARG A 393 -11.60 -2.52 -0.86
C ARG A 393 -11.80 -3.43 -2.07
N GLU A 394 -12.34 -2.88 -3.16
CA GLU A 394 -12.60 -3.63 -4.39
C GLU A 394 -11.40 -3.57 -5.36
N SER A 395 -10.21 -3.14 -4.88
CA SER A 395 -9.02 -3.15 -5.71
C SER A 395 -8.67 -4.58 -6.05
N ARG A 396 -8.96 -4.93 -7.30
CA ARG A 396 -8.47 -6.15 -7.92
C ARG A 396 -7.01 -5.98 -8.34
N VAL A 397 -6.39 -7.11 -8.64
CA VAL A 397 -5.07 -7.17 -9.25
C VAL A 397 -5.10 -6.40 -10.58
N GLY A 398 -4.11 -5.52 -10.75
CA GLY A 398 -3.84 -4.86 -12.01
C GLY A 398 -2.40 -5.13 -12.42
N LEU A 399 -2.09 -4.85 -13.69
CA LEU A 399 -0.71 -4.83 -14.14
C LEU A 399 -0.07 -3.49 -13.74
N ASN A 400 1.08 -3.55 -13.07
CA ASN A 400 1.87 -2.38 -12.67
C ASN A 400 3.28 -2.48 -13.28
N TYR A 401 3.88 -1.34 -13.61
CA TYR A 401 5.21 -1.29 -14.21
C TYR A 401 6.28 -1.98 -13.36
N ALA A 402 6.27 -1.77 -12.04
CA ALA A 402 7.20 -2.40 -11.10
C ALA A 402 7.12 -3.93 -11.13
N ASN A 403 5.91 -4.52 -11.18
CA ASN A 403 5.75 -5.96 -11.31
C ASN A 403 6.40 -6.46 -12.60
N VAL A 404 6.11 -5.80 -13.72
CA VAL A 404 6.67 -6.18 -15.04
C VAL A 404 8.18 -6.03 -15.06
N TYR A 405 8.71 -4.96 -14.45
CA TYR A 405 10.14 -4.76 -14.28
C TYR A 405 10.78 -5.91 -13.48
N LEU A 406 10.24 -6.28 -12.31
CA LEU A 406 10.77 -7.38 -11.51
C LEU A 406 10.71 -8.72 -12.26
N MET A 407 9.61 -8.99 -12.98
CA MET A 407 9.46 -10.21 -13.77
C MET A 407 10.52 -10.32 -14.88
N VAL A 408 10.80 -9.21 -15.57
CA VAL A 408 11.58 -9.20 -16.81
C VAL A 408 13.05 -8.87 -16.56
N ARG A 409 13.34 -7.84 -15.77
CA ARG A 409 14.70 -7.36 -15.50
C ARG A 409 15.38 -8.11 -14.36
N ARG A 410 14.60 -8.62 -13.40
CA ARG A 410 15.11 -9.38 -12.25
C ARG A 410 14.83 -10.88 -12.32
N GLY A 411 14.29 -11.36 -13.45
CA GLY A 411 14.02 -12.78 -13.68
C GLY A 411 12.96 -13.39 -12.76
N LYS A 412 12.12 -12.56 -12.11
CA LYS A 412 11.06 -13.03 -11.20
C LYS A 412 9.78 -13.39 -11.94
N SER A 413 9.88 -14.17 -13.02
CA SER A 413 8.72 -14.55 -13.84
C SER A 413 7.64 -15.30 -13.07
N GLY A 414 7.99 -15.94 -11.94
CA GLY A 414 7.05 -16.55 -10.98
C GLY A 414 6.03 -15.58 -10.38
N LEU A 415 6.27 -14.26 -10.47
CA LEU A 415 5.31 -13.24 -10.06
C LEU A 415 4.11 -13.12 -11.02
N PHE A 416 4.22 -13.64 -12.25
CA PHE A 416 3.14 -13.57 -13.24
C PHE A 416 2.05 -14.60 -12.93
N ASP A 417 1.17 -14.27 -11.99
CA ASP A 417 0.09 -15.17 -11.57
C ASP A 417 -1.12 -15.15 -12.53
N ARG A 418 -2.10 -16.03 -12.25
CA ARG A 418 -3.31 -16.14 -13.07
C ARG A 418 -4.16 -14.87 -13.07
N TYR A 419 -4.14 -14.07 -11.99
CA TYR A 419 -4.97 -12.87 -11.89
C TYR A 419 -4.37 -11.77 -12.76
N MET A 420 -3.05 -11.61 -12.73
CA MET A 420 -2.33 -10.70 -13.63
C MET A 420 -2.51 -11.12 -15.09
N ARG A 421 -2.40 -12.42 -15.39
CA ARG A 421 -2.65 -12.95 -16.75
C ARG A 421 -4.08 -12.66 -17.21
N ASN A 422 -5.09 -12.98 -16.39
CA ASN A 422 -6.50 -12.76 -16.75
C ASN A 422 -6.79 -11.27 -16.92
N PHE A 423 -6.32 -10.43 -16.00
CA PHE A 423 -6.42 -8.98 -16.11
C PHE A 423 -5.80 -8.48 -17.44
N LEU A 424 -4.60 -8.94 -17.78
CA LEU A 424 -3.93 -8.54 -19.02
C LEU A 424 -4.68 -9.05 -20.26
N ALA A 425 -5.20 -10.27 -20.23
CA ALA A 425 -6.02 -10.83 -21.30
C ALA A 425 -7.29 -9.98 -21.53
N ASP A 426 -8.02 -9.67 -20.46
CA ASP A 426 -9.26 -8.88 -20.49
C ASP A 426 -8.97 -7.44 -20.94
N TYR A 427 -7.96 -6.80 -20.35
CA TYR A 427 -7.55 -5.44 -20.69
C TYR A 427 -7.20 -5.30 -22.16
N THR A 428 -6.41 -6.25 -22.69
CA THR A 428 -5.96 -6.21 -24.09
C THR A 428 -7.05 -6.61 -25.09
N ALA A 429 -8.04 -7.40 -24.67
CA ALA A 429 -9.21 -7.74 -25.49
C ALA A 429 -10.24 -6.60 -25.51
N ALA A 430 -10.36 -5.82 -24.43
CA ALA A 430 -11.35 -4.77 -24.32
C ALA A 430 -11.17 -3.67 -25.37
N ARG A 431 -12.29 -3.17 -25.89
CA ARG A 431 -12.39 -2.04 -26.84
C ARG A 431 -13.45 -1.06 -26.34
N PRO A 432 -13.18 -0.31 -25.26
CA PRO A 432 -14.18 0.58 -24.68
C PRO A 432 -14.50 1.70 -25.68
N GLN A 433 -15.76 2.15 -25.64
CA GLN A 433 -16.26 3.24 -26.48
C GLN A 433 -15.78 4.62 -26.04
N LYS A 434 -15.27 4.73 -24.80
CA LYS A 434 -14.78 5.97 -24.22
C LYS A 434 -13.42 5.77 -23.59
N HIS A 435 -12.56 6.77 -23.76
CA HIS A 435 -11.26 6.82 -23.13
C HIS A 435 -11.41 7.04 -21.62
N HIS A 436 -10.73 6.19 -20.83
CA HIS A 436 -10.63 6.33 -19.38
C HIS A 436 -9.23 6.85 -18.99
N PRO A 437 -9.13 8.04 -18.36
CA PRO A 437 -7.84 8.64 -18.01
C PRO A 437 -6.99 7.83 -17.01
N ALA A 438 -7.62 6.92 -16.26
CA ALA A 438 -6.96 6.10 -15.25
C ALA A 438 -6.48 4.72 -15.77
N ASP A 439 -6.82 4.34 -17.00
CA ASP A 439 -6.41 3.05 -17.58
C ASP A 439 -4.89 3.02 -17.79
N GLN A 440 -4.20 2.01 -17.23
CA GLN A 440 -2.78 1.70 -17.48
C GLN A 440 -1.89 2.93 -17.80
N ARG A 441 -1.80 3.88 -16.85
CA ARG A 441 -1.09 5.17 -17.00
C ARG A 441 0.32 5.02 -17.58
N LEU A 442 1.05 3.99 -17.16
CA LEU A 442 2.44 3.71 -17.56
C LEU A 442 2.54 2.74 -18.75
N ALA A 443 1.55 2.71 -19.64
CA ALA A 443 1.51 1.78 -20.77
C ALA A 443 2.73 1.91 -21.71
N ALA A 444 3.15 3.14 -22.02
CA ALA A 444 4.27 3.40 -22.94
C ALA A 444 5.60 2.75 -22.51
N PRO A 445 6.14 3.03 -21.31
CA PRO A 445 7.38 2.38 -20.87
C PRO A 445 7.22 0.87 -20.59
N MET A 446 5.98 0.38 -20.41
CA MET A 446 5.71 -1.03 -20.12
C MET A 446 5.71 -1.92 -21.36
N LEU A 447 5.33 -1.39 -22.54
CA LEU A 447 5.24 -2.18 -23.78
C LEU A 447 6.53 -2.92 -24.14
N PRO A 448 7.73 -2.30 -24.09
CA PRO A 448 9.00 -3.01 -24.34
C PRO A 448 9.26 -4.21 -23.42
N LEU A 449 8.82 -4.13 -22.17
CA LEU A 449 9.03 -5.20 -21.18
C LEU A 449 8.04 -6.35 -21.36
N LEU A 450 6.78 -6.04 -21.73
CA LEU A 450 5.73 -7.04 -21.97
C LEU A 450 6.13 -8.07 -23.03
N ALA A 451 7.04 -7.71 -23.94
CA ALA A 451 7.56 -8.62 -24.96
C ALA A 451 8.15 -9.91 -24.39
N ARG A 452 8.68 -9.84 -23.16
CA ARG A 452 9.45 -10.89 -22.49
C ARG A 452 8.65 -11.62 -21.42
N LEU A 453 7.38 -11.28 -21.21
CA LEU A 453 6.54 -12.03 -20.29
C LEU A 453 6.16 -13.38 -20.89
N PRO A 454 6.10 -14.45 -20.08
CA PRO A 454 5.58 -15.72 -20.54
C PRO A 454 4.11 -15.56 -20.93
N GLU A 455 3.65 -16.35 -21.90
CA GLU A 455 2.23 -16.38 -22.22
C GLU A 455 1.45 -16.91 -21.01
N GLN A 456 1.87 -18.07 -20.49
CA GLN A 456 1.29 -18.78 -19.35
C GLN A 456 1.66 -18.13 -18.02
N ALA A 457 0.66 -18.07 -17.14
CA ALA A 457 0.87 -17.70 -15.75
C ALA A 457 1.69 -18.79 -15.05
N ALA A 458 2.49 -18.38 -14.07
CA ALA A 458 3.12 -19.30 -13.14
C ALA A 458 2.05 -20.10 -12.38
N THR A 459 2.32 -21.38 -12.16
CA THR A 459 1.50 -22.27 -11.33
C THR A 459 2.15 -22.41 -9.96
N GLY A 460 1.37 -22.17 -8.91
CA GLY A 460 1.83 -22.35 -7.52
C GLY A 460 2.71 -21.22 -6.98
N GLY A 461 3.67 -21.59 -6.14
CA GLY A 461 4.47 -20.68 -5.31
C GLY A 461 4.23 -20.91 -3.82
N SER A 462 4.96 -20.19 -2.97
CA SER A 462 4.78 -20.31 -1.51
C SER A 462 3.33 -20.03 -1.12
N THR A 463 2.77 -20.89 -0.28
CA THR A 463 1.44 -20.69 0.32
C THR A 463 1.51 -19.82 1.58
N VAL A 464 2.72 -19.47 2.02
CA VAL A 464 2.97 -18.67 3.21
C VAL A 464 3.88 -17.50 2.87
N TYR A 465 3.48 -16.31 3.30
CA TYR A 465 4.28 -15.09 3.29
C TYR A 465 4.34 -14.52 4.70
N PHE A 466 5.55 -14.17 5.15
CA PHE A 466 5.77 -13.52 6.44
C PHE A 466 6.86 -12.45 6.30
N SER A 467 6.54 -11.22 6.70
CA SER A 467 7.44 -10.06 6.54
C SER A 467 8.52 -9.97 7.61
N THR A 468 8.44 -10.75 8.70
CA THR A 468 9.25 -10.60 9.92
C THR A 468 9.02 -9.27 10.66
N ASP A 469 9.57 -9.15 11.88
CA ASP A 469 9.44 -7.93 12.68
C ASP A 469 10.33 -6.76 12.20
N ARG A 470 11.20 -6.96 11.20
CA ARG A 470 11.96 -5.85 10.60
C ARG A 470 11.09 -4.93 9.75
N ALA A 471 9.91 -5.38 9.33
CA ALA A 471 8.96 -4.57 8.59
C ALA A 471 8.32 -3.51 9.51
N PRO A 472 8.25 -2.23 9.11
CA PRO A 472 7.53 -1.21 9.88
C PRO A 472 6.06 -1.61 10.11
N VAL A 473 5.44 -2.23 9.11
CA VAL A 473 4.11 -2.83 9.15
C VAL A 473 4.27 -4.32 8.86
N PRO A 474 4.37 -5.17 9.90
CA PRO A 474 4.49 -6.60 9.68
C PRO A 474 3.20 -7.19 9.14
N VAL A 475 3.32 -8.11 8.19
CA VAL A 475 2.22 -8.79 7.48
C VAL A 475 2.51 -10.28 7.40
N ALA A 476 1.46 -11.08 7.60
CA ALA A 476 1.45 -12.51 7.33
C ALA A 476 0.30 -12.82 6.36
N VAL A 477 0.54 -13.62 5.32
CA VAL A 477 -0.52 -14.16 4.47
C VAL A 477 -0.32 -15.65 4.29
N MET A 478 -1.37 -16.42 4.54
CA MET A 478 -1.40 -17.88 4.48
C MET A 478 -2.54 -18.30 3.56
N ARG A 479 -2.35 -19.34 2.75
CA ARG A 479 -3.40 -19.92 1.90
C ARG A 479 -3.28 -21.43 1.81
N THR A 480 -4.36 -22.13 1.52
CA THR A 480 -4.32 -23.60 1.34
C THR A 480 -3.62 -23.97 0.04
N ASP A 481 -3.89 -23.22 -1.02
CA ASP A 481 -3.27 -23.36 -2.33
C ASP A 481 -3.46 -22.07 -3.16
N TRP A 482 -3.09 -22.11 -4.44
CA TRP A 482 -3.24 -20.98 -5.37
C TRP A 482 -4.48 -21.08 -6.25
N SER A 483 -5.45 -21.97 -5.99
CA SER A 483 -6.74 -22.11 -6.68
C SER A 483 -7.70 -20.96 -6.34
N GLY A 484 -8.75 -20.77 -7.15
CA GLY A 484 -9.74 -19.70 -6.92
C GLY A 484 -10.72 -20.04 -5.79
N THR A 485 -10.63 -21.27 -5.29
CA THR A 485 -11.42 -21.84 -4.20
C THR A 485 -10.55 -22.15 -3.00
N ALA A 486 -9.35 -21.57 -2.91
CA ALA A 486 -8.50 -21.70 -1.74
C ALA A 486 -9.12 -20.97 -0.54
N SER A 487 -8.74 -21.39 0.65
CA SER A 487 -8.97 -20.61 1.87
C SER A 487 -7.69 -19.83 2.22
N ALA A 488 -7.84 -18.63 2.73
CA ALA A 488 -6.73 -17.74 3.05
C ALA A 488 -6.98 -16.90 4.30
N LEU A 489 -5.90 -16.64 5.03
CA LEU A 489 -5.85 -15.75 6.19
C LEU A 489 -4.73 -14.73 5.96
N ALA A 490 -5.07 -13.44 6.04
CA ALA A 490 -4.10 -12.35 6.07
C ALA A 490 -4.17 -11.66 7.44
N MET A 491 -3.01 -11.27 7.98
CA MET A 491 -2.89 -10.58 9.26
C MET A 491 -1.89 -9.43 9.17
N LYS A 492 -2.13 -8.37 9.95
CA LYS A 492 -1.30 -7.16 9.98
C LYS A 492 -1.05 -6.66 11.41
N GLY A 493 0.17 -6.16 11.64
CA GLY A 493 0.53 -5.32 12.78
C GLY A 493 0.85 -3.87 12.38
N GLY A 494 1.84 -3.27 13.02
CA GLY A 494 2.31 -1.91 12.71
C GLY A 494 1.64 -0.84 13.56
N ARG A 495 1.94 0.42 13.24
CA ARG A 495 1.40 1.60 13.92
C ARG A 495 0.26 2.20 13.12
N PRO A 496 -0.87 2.57 13.76
CA PRO A 496 -1.88 3.39 13.09
C PRO A 496 -1.34 4.71 12.55
N SER A 497 -0.44 5.38 13.28
CA SER A 497 0.16 6.66 12.89
C SER A 497 1.17 6.58 11.74
N GLY A 498 1.44 5.37 11.22
CA GLY A 498 2.25 5.14 10.03
C GLY A 498 1.75 5.94 8.81
N SER A 499 2.61 6.12 7.80
CA SER A 499 2.17 6.70 6.53
C SER A 499 1.03 5.87 5.98
N HIS A 500 -0.11 6.51 5.66
CA HIS A 500 -1.31 5.85 5.16
C HIS A 500 -1.92 4.77 6.08
N GLY A 501 -1.51 4.71 7.35
CA GLY A 501 -2.03 3.76 8.33
C GLY A 501 -3.47 4.06 8.80
N HIS A 502 -4.13 3.03 9.31
CA HIS A 502 -5.45 3.06 9.93
C HIS A 502 -5.37 2.53 11.37
N MET A 503 -6.46 2.65 12.14
CA MET A 503 -6.57 2.08 13.49
C MET A 503 -6.79 0.56 13.47
N ASP A 504 -5.86 -0.17 12.85
CA ASP A 504 -6.01 -1.56 12.42
C ASP A 504 -4.91 -2.50 12.94
N SER A 505 -4.18 -2.09 13.99
CA SER A 505 -3.10 -2.93 14.54
C SER A 505 -3.67 -4.22 15.16
N GLY A 506 -3.30 -5.36 14.59
CA GLY A 506 -3.83 -6.67 14.93
C GLY A 506 -4.94 -7.18 13.99
N GLU A 507 -5.20 -6.47 12.90
CA GLU A 507 -6.20 -6.85 11.89
C GLU A 507 -5.96 -8.24 11.31
N PHE A 508 -7.07 -8.91 10.96
CA PHE A 508 -7.09 -10.11 10.14
C PHE A 508 -8.18 -10.04 9.05
N VAL A 509 -7.96 -10.71 7.92
CA VAL A 509 -8.93 -10.88 6.81
C VAL A 509 -8.98 -12.35 6.44
N VAL A 510 -10.18 -12.86 6.14
CA VAL A 510 -10.42 -14.29 5.93
C VAL A 510 -11.26 -14.52 4.68
N GLU A 511 -10.76 -15.39 3.80
CA GLU A 511 -11.54 -16.02 2.74
C GLU A 511 -11.59 -17.53 2.96
N ILE A 512 -12.78 -18.12 2.84
CA ILE A 512 -12.96 -19.58 2.92
C ILE A 512 -13.58 -20.03 1.61
N ASP A 513 -12.94 -20.98 0.94
CA ASP A 513 -13.32 -21.49 -0.38
C ASP A 513 -13.50 -20.38 -1.45
N GLY A 514 -12.62 -19.37 -1.44
CA GLY A 514 -12.70 -18.21 -2.33
C GLY A 514 -13.80 -17.20 -1.98
N ILE A 515 -14.48 -17.36 -0.84
CA ILE A 515 -15.56 -16.47 -0.38
C ILE A 515 -15.08 -15.58 0.76
N PRO A 516 -15.16 -14.24 0.63
CA PRO A 516 -14.80 -13.33 1.70
C PRO A 516 -15.73 -13.47 2.91
N VAL A 517 -15.18 -13.91 4.04
CA VAL A 517 -15.90 -14.09 5.31
C VAL A 517 -15.66 -12.91 6.25
N ALA A 518 -14.40 -12.47 6.38
CA ALA A 518 -14.02 -11.26 7.12
C ALA A 518 -13.22 -10.35 6.19
N VAL A 519 -13.62 -9.09 6.03
CA VAL A 519 -13.04 -8.16 5.06
C VAL A 519 -12.53 -6.89 5.74
N ASP A 520 -11.64 -6.18 5.06
CA ASP A 520 -11.30 -4.80 5.37
C ASP A 520 -11.96 -3.85 4.35
N LEU A 521 -12.29 -2.64 4.78
CA LEU A 521 -13.04 -1.66 3.97
C LEU A 521 -12.14 -0.68 3.21
N GLY A 522 -10.84 -0.69 3.47
CA GLY A 522 -9.82 0.07 2.78
C GLY A 522 -9.95 1.59 2.94
N SER A 523 -9.29 2.33 2.06
CA SER A 523 -9.28 3.80 2.08
C SER A 523 -10.66 4.47 1.90
N ASP A 524 -10.70 5.75 2.28
CA ASP A 524 -11.82 6.66 2.01
C ASP A 524 -11.40 7.80 1.03
N HIS A 525 -12.35 8.56 0.49
CA HIS A 525 -12.14 9.56 -0.54
C HIS A 525 -11.58 10.88 0.02
N TYR A 526 -10.26 11.05 -0.04
CA TYR A 526 -9.56 12.21 0.53
C TYR A 526 -10.12 13.56 0.08
N THR A 527 -10.38 13.75 -1.22
CA THR A 527 -10.90 15.03 -1.73
C THR A 527 -12.22 15.40 -1.07
N ARG A 528 -13.10 14.42 -0.81
CA ARG A 528 -14.39 14.67 -0.16
C ARG A 528 -14.20 15.04 1.32
N LEU A 529 -13.32 14.32 2.02
CA LEU A 529 -13.03 14.56 3.43
C LEU A 529 -12.35 15.92 3.65
N GLU A 530 -11.31 16.22 2.87
CA GLU A 530 -10.60 17.50 2.92
C GLU A 530 -11.50 18.68 2.55
N ALA A 531 -12.42 18.50 1.58
CA ALA A 531 -13.41 19.53 1.22
C ALA A 531 -14.41 19.84 2.34
N ARG A 532 -14.58 18.92 3.30
CA ARG A 532 -15.37 19.13 4.52
C ARG A 532 -14.53 19.62 5.70
N GLY A 533 -13.26 19.96 5.48
CA GLY A 533 -12.36 20.50 6.50
C GLY A 533 -11.72 19.46 7.41
N ILE A 534 -11.92 18.15 7.16
CA ILE A 534 -11.34 17.10 7.98
C ILE A 534 -9.82 17.11 7.85
N LYS A 535 -9.13 17.18 8.99
CA LYS A 535 -7.66 17.09 9.08
C LYS A 535 -7.19 15.66 8.89
N LEU A 536 -7.31 15.14 7.66
CA LEU A 536 -7.00 13.76 7.29
C LEU A 536 -5.57 13.31 7.65
N TRP A 537 -4.64 14.25 7.74
CA TRP A 537 -3.22 14.00 8.02
C TRP A 537 -2.84 14.23 9.49
N ASP A 538 -3.83 14.53 10.34
CA ASP A 538 -3.66 14.52 11.79
C ASP A 538 -3.68 13.06 12.27
N ARG A 539 -2.49 12.48 12.34
CA ARG A 539 -2.23 11.07 12.71
C ARG A 539 -1.90 10.90 14.20
N GLY A 540 -1.94 11.97 14.99
CA GLY A 540 -1.67 11.90 16.41
C GLY A 540 -2.79 11.21 17.17
N ARG A 541 -2.58 10.96 18.47
CA ARG A 541 -3.65 10.47 19.36
C ARG A 541 -4.85 11.42 19.33
N GLY A 542 -6.05 10.88 19.13
CA GLY A 542 -7.29 11.67 19.06
C GLY A 542 -7.44 12.53 17.79
N GLY A 543 -6.57 12.36 16.81
CA GLY A 543 -6.62 13.10 15.55
C GLY A 543 -7.92 12.87 14.77
N GLU A 544 -8.34 13.88 13.99
CA GLU A 544 -9.60 13.81 13.22
C GLU A 544 -9.61 12.68 12.18
N ARG A 545 -8.43 12.18 11.76
CA ARG A 545 -8.32 11.03 10.86
C ARG A 545 -9.05 9.79 11.41
N TRP A 546 -8.94 9.56 12.72
CA TRP A 546 -9.53 8.37 13.38
C TRP A 546 -11.04 8.45 13.51
N LYS A 547 -11.61 9.65 13.27
CA LYS A 547 -13.07 9.87 13.18
C LYS A 547 -13.62 9.55 11.78
N VAL A 548 -12.81 9.19 10.81
CA VAL A 548 -13.30 8.68 9.52
C VAL A 548 -13.55 7.19 9.68
N PHE A 549 -14.78 6.72 9.42
CA PHE A 549 -15.20 5.37 9.76
C PHE A 549 -14.21 4.31 9.27
N ARG A 550 -13.82 4.35 7.99
CA ARG A 550 -12.89 3.39 7.38
C ARG A 550 -11.44 3.48 7.85
N LEU A 551 -11.04 4.58 8.48
CA LEU A 551 -9.67 4.79 8.99
C LEU A 551 -9.59 4.60 10.52
N GLY A 552 -10.74 4.60 11.18
CA GLY A 552 -10.91 4.44 12.62
C GLY A 552 -11.14 3.00 13.03
N ALA A 553 -11.07 2.75 14.34
CA ALA A 553 -11.02 1.40 14.90
C ALA A 553 -12.30 0.58 14.68
N ASP A 554 -13.43 1.23 14.39
CA ASP A 554 -14.72 0.57 14.19
C ASP A 554 -14.84 -0.17 12.85
N ALA A 555 -14.04 0.14 11.84
CA ALA A 555 -14.13 -0.52 10.53
C ALA A 555 -13.24 -1.76 10.38
N HIS A 556 -12.40 -2.08 11.38
CA HIS A 556 -11.39 -3.13 11.26
C HIS A 556 -11.70 -4.39 12.08
N ASN A 557 -11.07 -5.49 11.67
CA ASN A 557 -11.20 -6.81 12.29
C ASN A 557 -10.22 -6.97 13.46
N ILE A 558 -10.45 -6.20 14.53
CA ILE A 558 -9.59 -6.14 15.72
C ILE A 558 -10.38 -6.45 16.99
N ALA A 559 -9.66 -6.80 18.07
CA ALA A 559 -10.25 -6.84 19.41
C ALA A 559 -9.87 -5.58 20.19
N ARG A 560 -10.79 -5.08 21.02
CA ARG A 560 -10.64 -3.83 21.79
C ARG A 560 -11.14 -4.01 23.22
N PHE A 561 -10.74 -3.14 24.14
CA PHE A 561 -11.22 -3.14 25.53
C PHE A 561 -12.12 -1.92 25.75
N ASP A 562 -13.33 -2.15 26.25
CA ASP A 562 -14.43 -1.17 26.27
C ASP A 562 -14.72 -0.56 24.89
N CYS A 563 -14.39 -1.33 23.84
CA CYS A 563 -14.42 -0.90 22.44
C CYS A 563 -13.61 0.40 22.17
N ALA A 564 -12.63 0.72 23.04
CA ALA A 564 -11.77 1.90 22.91
C ALA A 564 -10.77 1.78 21.75
N GLU A 565 -10.35 2.93 21.21
CA GLU A 565 -9.35 2.99 20.14
C GLU A 565 -7.99 2.46 20.61
N PRO A 566 -7.23 1.77 19.75
CA PRO A 566 -5.81 1.53 19.97
C PRO A 566 -5.02 2.84 20.05
N ASP A 567 -3.87 2.78 20.69
CA ASP A 567 -2.86 3.81 20.66
C ASP A 567 -2.29 3.98 19.24
N ALA A 568 -2.42 5.19 18.69
CA ALA A 568 -1.97 5.50 17.35
C ALA A 568 -0.46 5.26 17.14
N ASP A 569 0.36 5.40 18.17
CA ASP A 569 1.82 5.26 18.08
C ASP A 569 2.33 3.87 18.53
N GLY A 570 1.44 3.07 19.12
CA GLY A 570 1.74 1.70 19.50
C GLY A 570 1.94 0.83 18.25
N ARG A 571 3.06 0.09 18.20
CA ARG A 571 3.40 -0.77 17.06
C ARG A 571 3.07 -2.23 17.40
N GLY A 572 2.15 -2.84 16.65
CA GLY A 572 1.99 -4.29 16.65
C GLY A 572 3.20 -4.95 15.99
N ALA A 573 3.87 -5.86 16.70
CA ALA A 573 5.10 -6.52 16.26
C ALA A 573 4.82 -7.93 15.75
N ALA A 574 5.60 -8.39 14.76
CA ALA A 574 5.55 -9.78 14.33
C ALA A 574 6.26 -10.65 15.37
N ALA A 575 5.57 -11.63 15.96
CA ALA A 575 6.11 -12.47 17.03
C ALA A 575 6.62 -13.82 16.53
N GLY A 576 6.02 -14.39 15.47
CA GLY A 576 6.51 -15.65 14.90
C GLY A 576 5.59 -16.26 13.85
N LEU A 577 6.11 -17.31 13.21
CA LEU A 577 5.42 -18.16 12.25
C LEU A 577 5.75 -19.62 12.59
N ILE A 578 4.74 -20.48 12.64
CA ILE A 578 4.88 -21.91 12.91
C ILE A 578 4.14 -22.69 11.82
N GLU A 579 4.81 -23.66 11.23
CA GLU A 579 4.24 -24.61 10.27
C GLU A 579 4.37 -26.03 10.84
N GLU A 580 3.25 -26.62 11.27
CA GLU A 580 3.23 -27.93 11.92
C GLU A 580 1.96 -28.70 11.58
N GLY A 581 2.09 -29.98 11.20
CA GLY A 581 0.94 -30.85 10.89
C GLY A 581 0.06 -30.32 9.74
N GLY A 582 0.63 -29.55 8.81
CA GLY A 582 -0.09 -28.87 7.73
C GLY A 582 -0.85 -27.61 8.15
N CYS A 583 -0.83 -27.25 9.44
CA CYS A 583 -1.37 -25.98 9.94
C CYS A 583 -0.29 -24.90 9.85
N VAL A 584 -0.69 -23.68 9.50
CA VAL A 584 0.18 -22.50 9.50
C VAL A 584 -0.35 -21.51 10.51
N THR A 585 0.47 -21.10 11.46
CA THR A 585 0.11 -20.13 12.51
C THR A 585 1.05 -18.93 12.47
N ALA A 586 0.50 -17.72 12.34
CA ALA A 586 1.24 -16.48 12.55
C ALA A 586 0.84 -15.83 13.87
N ALA A 587 1.82 -15.24 14.55
CA ALA A 587 1.65 -14.58 15.84
C ALA A 587 2.08 -13.11 15.78
N PHE A 588 1.31 -12.25 16.43
CA PHE A 588 1.58 -10.81 16.55
C PHE A 588 1.46 -10.37 18.01
N ASP A 589 2.48 -9.65 18.50
CA ASP A 589 2.44 -8.98 19.79
C ASP A 589 1.80 -7.60 19.61
N LEU A 590 0.63 -7.41 20.20
CA LEU A 590 -0.19 -6.22 20.14
C LEU A 590 -0.13 -5.42 21.45
N SER A 591 0.76 -5.75 22.38
CA SER A 591 0.81 -5.10 23.70
C SER A 591 1.00 -3.58 23.61
N ALA A 592 1.81 -3.10 22.66
CA ALA A 592 2.08 -1.66 22.50
C ALA A 592 0.86 -0.86 21.98
N PRO A 593 0.14 -1.27 20.91
CA PRO A 593 -1.11 -0.62 20.50
C PRO A 593 -2.19 -0.56 21.59
N TYR A 594 -2.17 -1.47 22.56
CA TYR A 594 -3.17 -1.49 23.64
C TYR A 594 -2.56 -1.07 24.99
N ALA A 595 -1.44 -0.35 24.98
CA ALA A 595 -0.80 0.18 26.17
C ALA A 595 -1.79 1.07 26.97
N GLY A 596 -1.87 0.83 28.27
CA GLY A 596 -2.83 1.49 29.16
C GLY A 596 -4.21 0.82 29.22
N GLN A 597 -4.54 -0.07 28.27
CA GLN A 597 -5.73 -0.93 28.33
C GLN A 597 -5.38 -2.31 28.89
N VAL A 598 -4.21 -2.83 28.51
CA VAL A 598 -3.69 -4.15 28.91
C VAL A 598 -2.19 -4.12 29.18
N ARG A 599 -1.67 -5.15 29.85
CA ARG A 599 -0.23 -5.33 30.06
C ARG A 599 0.42 -6.13 28.92
N SER A 600 -0.26 -7.18 28.46
CA SER A 600 0.20 -7.99 27.33
C SER A 600 -0.97 -8.41 26.47
N PHE A 601 -0.76 -8.46 25.15
CA PHE A 601 -1.74 -8.95 24.19
C PHE A 601 -1.01 -9.65 23.04
N LEU A 602 -1.11 -10.98 22.99
CA LEU A 602 -0.64 -11.79 21.87
C LEU A 602 -1.85 -12.29 21.07
N ARG A 603 -1.85 -12.05 19.76
CA ARG A 603 -2.83 -12.61 18.82
C ARG A 603 -2.17 -13.66 17.95
N THR A 604 -2.81 -14.81 17.78
CA THR A 604 -2.40 -15.82 16.78
C THR A 604 -3.52 -16.05 15.79
N GLY A 605 -3.18 -16.21 14.52
CA GLY A 605 -4.10 -16.68 13.50
C GLY A 605 -3.57 -17.96 12.86
N THR A 606 -4.40 -18.99 12.82
CA THR A 606 -4.07 -20.31 12.29
C THR A 606 -4.94 -20.63 11.09
N LEU A 607 -4.31 -21.03 9.98
CA LEU A 607 -4.98 -21.66 8.84
C LEU A 607 -4.79 -23.18 8.91
N PHE A 608 -5.89 -23.92 8.91
CA PHE A 608 -5.91 -25.39 8.94
C PHE A 608 -5.92 -25.99 7.52
N PRO A 609 -5.46 -27.25 7.35
CA PRO A 609 -5.47 -27.93 6.06
C PRO A 609 -6.85 -28.05 5.39
N ASP A 610 -7.93 -28.10 6.19
CA ASP A 610 -9.31 -28.16 5.72
C ASP A 610 -9.88 -26.79 5.31
N GLY A 611 -9.07 -25.73 5.42
CA GLY A 611 -9.46 -24.36 5.10
C GLY A 611 -10.14 -23.59 6.24
N ALA A 612 -10.37 -24.22 7.39
CA ALA A 612 -10.84 -23.49 8.56
C ALA A 612 -9.78 -22.50 9.04
N VAL A 613 -10.24 -21.42 9.66
CA VAL A 613 -9.38 -20.37 10.23
C VAL A 613 -9.70 -20.20 11.69
N GLU A 614 -8.68 -19.97 12.52
CA GLU A 614 -8.84 -19.69 13.93
C GLU A 614 -8.04 -18.47 14.35
N ILE A 615 -8.69 -17.56 15.07
CA ILE A 615 -8.05 -16.41 15.72
C ILE A 615 -8.06 -16.64 17.23
N ARG A 616 -6.91 -16.59 17.88
CA ARG A 616 -6.79 -16.63 19.33
C ARG A 616 -6.17 -15.36 19.87
N ASP A 617 -6.68 -14.93 21.00
CA ASP A 617 -6.18 -13.77 21.73
C ASP A 617 -5.85 -14.16 23.16
N HIS A 618 -4.58 -13.94 23.53
CA HIS A 618 -4.01 -14.15 24.85
C HIS A 618 -3.70 -12.79 25.48
N VAL A 619 -4.50 -12.39 26.46
CA VAL A 619 -4.45 -11.05 27.06
C VAL A 619 -4.19 -11.17 28.56
N SER A 620 -3.32 -10.31 29.09
CA SER A 620 -3.16 -10.16 30.54
C SER A 620 -3.12 -8.70 30.98
N GLY A 621 -3.58 -8.44 32.21
CA GLY A 621 -3.58 -7.11 32.80
C GLY A 621 -4.67 -6.18 32.27
N ALA A 622 -5.73 -6.73 31.66
CA ALA A 622 -6.92 -5.96 31.34
C ALA A 622 -7.66 -5.59 32.64
N LYS A 623 -8.30 -4.41 32.67
CA LYS A 623 -9.10 -3.97 33.83
C LYS A 623 -10.25 -4.96 34.09
N PRO A 624 -10.37 -5.55 35.29
CA PRO A 624 -11.51 -6.40 35.63
C PRO A 624 -12.84 -5.69 35.40
N GLY A 625 -13.80 -6.39 34.78
CA GLY A 625 -15.11 -5.84 34.43
C GLY A 625 -15.16 -4.94 33.19
N ALA A 626 -14.01 -4.59 32.58
CA ALA A 626 -14.01 -4.00 31.24
C ALA A 626 -14.59 -5.00 30.22
N VAL A 627 -15.02 -4.52 29.07
CA VAL A 627 -15.61 -5.36 28.02
C VAL A 627 -14.58 -5.65 26.95
N TYR A 628 -14.18 -6.91 26.81
CA TYR A 628 -13.44 -7.38 25.64
C TYR A 628 -14.39 -7.44 24.44
N CYS A 629 -14.13 -6.60 23.43
CA CYS A 629 -14.90 -6.46 22.20
C CYS A 629 -14.11 -7.07 21.03
N TRP A 630 -14.35 -8.34 20.68
CA TRP A 630 -13.83 -8.90 19.42
C TRP A 630 -14.76 -8.53 18.26
N GLN A 631 -14.22 -8.09 17.13
CA GLN A 631 -15.00 -7.59 16.01
C GLN A 631 -14.49 -8.10 14.66
N LEU A 632 -15.41 -8.23 13.70
CA LEU A 632 -15.10 -8.20 12.27
C LEU A 632 -16.18 -7.49 11.44
N THR A 633 -15.83 -7.15 10.20
CA THR A 633 -16.76 -6.74 9.15
C THR A 633 -16.92 -7.85 8.12
N THR A 634 -18.14 -8.08 7.67
CA THR A 634 -18.47 -9.16 6.73
C THR A 634 -19.49 -8.71 5.67
N PRO A 635 -19.33 -9.12 4.40
CA PRO A 635 -20.38 -8.97 3.39
C PRO A 635 -21.49 -10.01 3.55
N LEU A 636 -21.27 -11.06 4.36
CA LEU A 636 -22.23 -12.14 4.57
C LEU A 636 -23.40 -11.67 5.43
N LYS A 637 -24.54 -12.34 5.29
CA LYS A 637 -25.74 -12.08 6.07
C LYS A 637 -25.79 -13.01 7.27
N VAL A 638 -26.06 -12.43 8.45
CA VAL A 638 -26.34 -13.20 9.65
C VAL A 638 -27.65 -13.95 9.47
N GLN A 639 -27.61 -15.27 9.62
CA GLN A 639 -28.79 -16.13 9.57
C GLN A 639 -29.33 -16.46 10.96
N SER A 640 -28.44 -16.81 11.89
CA SER A 640 -28.84 -17.20 13.25
C SER A 640 -27.69 -17.06 14.25
N VAL A 641 -28.07 -16.95 15.52
CA VAL A 641 -27.16 -17.02 16.68
C VAL A 641 -27.66 -18.14 17.58
N ALA A 642 -26.79 -19.06 17.96
CA ALA A 642 -27.07 -20.14 18.90
C ALA A 642 -25.95 -20.19 19.94
N GLY A 643 -26.17 -19.58 21.11
CA GLY A 643 -25.15 -19.40 22.14
C GLY A 643 -23.91 -18.69 21.57
N ALA A 644 -22.75 -19.32 21.68
CA ALA A 644 -21.48 -18.80 21.19
C ALA A 644 -21.23 -19.01 19.68
N ARG A 645 -22.19 -19.58 18.94
CA ARG A 645 -22.08 -19.83 17.50
C ARG A 645 -22.93 -18.85 16.69
N LEU A 646 -22.31 -18.19 15.71
CA LEU A 646 -22.94 -17.33 14.71
C LEU A 646 -22.94 -18.04 13.35
N THR A 647 -24.09 -18.08 12.68
CA THR A 647 -24.21 -18.61 11.31
C THR A 647 -24.38 -17.48 10.30
N LEU A 648 -23.56 -17.50 9.25
CA LEU A 648 -23.51 -16.53 8.16
C LEU A 648 -23.85 -17.22 6.83
N ALA A 649 -24.41 -16.48 5.87
CA ALA A 649 -24.65 -16.95 4.52
C ALA A 649 -24.29 -15.93 3.44
N ASP A 650 -23.88 -16.45 2.28
CA ASP A 650 -23.48 -15.65 1.12
C ASP A 650 -24.62 -15.33 0.15
N GLY A 651 -25.83 -15.83 0.43
CA GLY A 651 -27.00 -15.67 -0.43
C GLY A 651 -27.07 -16.65 -1.62
N THR A 652 -26.05 -17.49 -1.84
CA THR A 652 -26.04 -18.52 -2.90
C THR A 652 -26.19 -19.94 -2.33
N GLY A 653 -26.59 -20.06 -1.07
CA GLY A 653 -26.77 -21.34 -0.38
C GLY A 653 -25.51 -21.89 0.29
N ARG A 654 -24.40 -21.15 0.30
CA ARG A 654 -23.23 -21.49 1.15
C ARG A 654 -23.40 -20.83 2.51
N THR A 655 -22.99 -21.56 3.54
CA THR A 655 -23.16 -21.19 4.94
C THR A 655 -21.86 -21.36 5.68
N PHE A 656 -21.56 -20.42 6.58
CA PHE A 656 -20.33 -20.36 7.35
C PHE A 656 -20.67 -20.19 8.82
N THR A 657 -19.81 -20.68 9.70
CA THR A 657 -19.95 -20.53 11.14
C THR A 657 -18.78 -19.78 11.73
N ILE A 658 -19.07 -18.98 12.74
CA ILE A 658 -18.08 -18.43 13.66
C ILE A 658 -18.44 -18.95 15.05
N SER A 659 -17.58 -19.78 15.62
CA SER A 659 -17.74 -20.30 16.99
C SER A 659 -16.76 -19.59 17.92
N ALA A 660 -17.25 -19.07 19.05
CA ALA A 660 -16.45 -18.37 20.05
C ALA A 660 -16.26 -19.22 21.32
N GLU A 661 -15.05 -19.14 21.88
CA GLU A 661 -14.73 -19.59 23.23
C GLU A 661 -14.02 -18.44 23.98
N PRO A 662 -14.32 -18.23 25.27
CA PRO A 662 -15.28 -18.99 26.08
C PRO A 662 -16.73 -18.57 25.74
N PRO A 663 -17.75 -19.41 26.01
CA PRO A 663 -19.08 -19.24 25.42
C PRO A 663 -19.97 -18.19 26.12
N GLU A 664 -19.53 -17.57 27.21
CA GLU A 664 -20.37 -16.70 28.06
C GLU A 664 -20.52 -15.26 27.51
N GLY A 665 -19.79 -14.92 26.45
CA GLY A 665 -19.97 -13.64 25.76
C GLY A 665 -21.21 -13.59 24.89
N ALA A 666 -21.51 -12.39 24.38
CA ALA A 666 -22.71 -12.11 23.59
C ALA A 666 -22.37 -11.61 22.19
N TRP A 667 -23.07 -12.14 21.18
CA TRP A 667 -23.03 -11.63 19.82
C TRP A 667 -23.91 -10.39 19.66
N SER A 668 -23.42 -9.43 18.89
CA SER A 668 -24.20 -8.31 18.36
C SER A 668 -23.78 -8.05 16.92
N PHE A 669 -24.70 -7.60 16.09
CA PHE A 669 -24.42 -7.30 14.70
C PHE A 669 -25.35 -6.19 14.21
N PHE A 670 -24.82 -5.33 13.34
CA PHE A 670 -25.54 -4.18 12.80
C PHE A 670 -24.91 -3.76 11.46
N PRO A 671 -25.67 -3.12 10.55
CA PRO A 671 -25.14 -2.61 9.30
C PRO A 671 -24.10 -1.51 9.53
N ALA A 672 -23.08 -1.46 8.66
CA ALA A 672 -22.01 -0.45 8.77
C ALA A 672 -22.53 0.98 8.83
N SER A 673 -23.62 1.27 8.10
CA SER A 673 -24.27 2.58 8.05
C SER A 673 -24.62 3.16 9.43
N GLU A 674 -24.81 2.35 10.47
CA GLU A 674 -25.14 2.84 11.81
C GLU A 674 -23.98 3.56 12.52
N LEU A 675 -22.73 3.26 12.15
CA LEU A 675 -21.55 3.92 12.71
C LEU A 675 -20.97 4.99 11.79
N GLN A 676 -21.57 5.19 10.61
CA GLN A 676 -21.07 6.15 9.64
C GLN A 676 -21.56 7.56 9.94
N ARG A 677 -20.66 8.51 9.75
CA ARG A 677 -20.97 9.93 9.71
C ARG A 677 -21.32 10.33 8.28
N ASP A 678 -21.92 11.50 8.15
CA ASP A 678 -22.41 12.04 6.87
C ASP A 678 -21.31 12.29 5.81
N TYR A 679 -20.05 12.33 6.26
CA TYR A 679 -18.87 12.51 5.42
C TYR A 679 -18.17 11.21 5.00
N ASP A 680 -18.52 10.08 5.63
CA ASP A 680 -17.91 8.78 5.36
C ASP A 680 -18.39 8.19 4.03
N SER A 681 -17.57 7.33 3.43
CA SER A 681 -17.96 6.63 2.20
C SER A 681 -19.00 5.56 2.51
N PRO A 682 -20.09 5.43 1.72
CA PRO A 682 -21.10 4.40 1.99
C PRO A 682 -20.49 2.99 1.92
N ASN A 683 -20.94 2.10 2.79
CA ASN A 683 -20.50 0.70 2.86
C ASN A 683 -21.69 -0.26 2.64
N PRO A 684 -22.29 -0.29 1.44
CA PRO A 684 -23.48 -1.08 1.20
C PRO A 684 -23.24 -2.56 1.42
N GLY A 685 -24.22 -3.23 2.03
CA GLY A 685 -24.21 -4.67 2.24
C GLY A 685 -23.28 -5.18 3.35
N ILE A 686 -22.47 -4.30 3.98
CA ILE A 686 -21.56 -4.68 5.07
C ILE A 686 -22.28 -4.74 6.41
N THR A 687 -22.03 -5.83 7.13
CA THR A 687 -22.45 -6.06 8.51
C THR A 687 -21.22 -6.04 9.41
N LEU A 688 -21.28 -5.33 10.53
CA LEU A 688 -20.32 -5.50 11.61
C LEU A 688 -20.83 -6.59 12.54
N VAL A 689 -19.95 -7.46 12.96
CA VAL A 689 -20.21 -8.53 13.92
C VAL A 689 -19.28 -8.30 15.11
N ARG A 690 -19.83 -8.33 16.33
CA ARG A 690 -19.09 -8.17 17.58
C ARG A 690 -19.42 -9.31 18.54
N TYR A 691 -18.40 -9.83 19.20
CA TYR A 691 -18.54 -10.69 20.37
C TYR A 691 -18.01 -9.93 21.59
N LYS A 692 -18.85 -9.78 22.62
CA LYS A 692 -18.51 -9.04 23.84
C LYS A 692 -18.41 -10.00 25.02
N LEU A 693 -17.28 -9.99 25.70
CA LEU A 693 -17.00 -10.80 26.88
C LEU A 693 -16.56 -9.89 28.04
N PRO A 694 -17.15 -9.98 29.24
CA PRO A 694 -16.64 -9.26 30.40
C PRO A 694 -15.26 -9.81 30.80
N VAL A 695 -14.30 -8.92 31.04
CA VAL A 695 -12.97 -9.28 31.50
C VAL A 695 -13.07 -9.88 32.92
N PRO A 696 -12.57 -11.11 33.14
CA PRO A 696 -12.62 -11.77 34.45
C PRO A 696 -11.86 -11.01 35.54
N ALA A 697 -12.12 -11.36 36.81
CA ALA A 697 -11.46 -10.76 37.97
C ALA A 697 -9.92 -10.81 37.91
N GLY A 698 -9.35 -11.85 37.29
CA GLY A 698 -7.91 -12.00 37.11
C GLY A 698 -7.29 -11.14 36.00
N GLY A 699 -8.10 -10.36 35.26
CA GLY A 699 -7.63 -9.51 34.17
C GLY A 699 -7.00 -10.26 32.99
N ARG A 700 -7.33 -11.55 32.84
CA ARG A 700 -6.86 -12.42 31.75
C ARG A 700 -8.01 -12.76 30.83
N VAL A 701 -7.80 -12.61 29.53
CA VAL A 701 -8.73 -13.06 28.49
C VAL A 701 -8.00 -14.05 27.61
N GLU A 702 -8.59 -15.23 27.50
CA GLU A 702 -8.16 -16.32 26.64
C GLU A 702 -9.33 -16.58 25.71
N SER A 703 -9.24 -16.11 24.47
CA SER A 703 -10.35 -16.25 23.53
C SER A 703 -9.93 -16.97 22.26
N ARG A 704 -10.88 -17.70 21.66
CA ARG A 704 -10.70 -18.47 20.43
C ARG A 704 -11.92 -18.28 19.56
N PHE A 705 -11.72 -17.88 18.31
CA PHE A 705 -12.76 -17.72 17.31
C PHE A 705 -12.43 -18.60 16.10
N ARG A 706 -13.25 -19.62 15.84
CA ARG A 706 -13.08 -20.52 14.69
C ARG A 706 -14.09 -20.20 13.60
N LEU A 707 -13.59 -19.90 12.41
CA LEU A 707 -14.34 -19.61 11.20
C LEU A 707 -14.23 -20.79 10.23
N GLU A 708 -15.35 -21.35 9.80
CA GLU A 708 -15.36 -22.51 8.91
C GLU A 708 -16.63 -22.56 8.04
N ARG A 709 -16.58 -23.32 6.95
CA ARG A 709 -17.74 -23.58 6.09
C ARG A 709 -18.55 -24.75 6.64
N ILE A 710 -19.87 -24.61 6.69
CA ILE A 710 -20.76 -25.73 6.99
C ILE A 710 -20.88 -26.60 5.73
N SER A 711 -20.42 -27.85 5.80
CA SER A 711 -20.58 -28.82 4.72
C SER A 711 -22.06 -29.22 4.54
N ALA A 712 -22.41 -29.74 3.35
CA ALA A 712 -23.78 -30.17 3.08
C ALA A 712 -24.25 -31.33 3.97
N SER A 713 -23.34 -32.19 4.46
CA SER A 713 -23.64 -33.27 5.40
C SER A 713 -23.94 -32.75 6.82
N HIS A 714 -23.20 -31.74 7.29
CA HIS A 714 -23.42 -31.12 8.61
C HIS A 714 -24.76 -30.36 8.71
N ARG A 715 -25.31 -29.89 7.59
CA ARG A 715 -26.63 -29.22 7.58
C ARG A 715 -27.78 -30.16 7.98
N ASN A 716 -27.63 -31.47 7.80
CA ASN A 716 -28.65 -32.43 8.20
C ASN A 716 -28.63 -32.69 9.72
N GLU A 717 -27.47 -32.65 10.35
CA GLU A 717 -27.33 -32.75 11.82
C GLU A 717 -27.80 -31.46 12.54
N LEU A 718 -27.54 -30.29 11.96
CA LEU A 718 -28.08 -29.03 12.47
C LEU A 718 -29.61 -28.94 12.34
N LYS A 719 -30.19 -29.57 11.31
CA LYS A 719 -31.65 -29.67 11.16
C LYS A 719 -32.27 -30.69 12.11
N SER A 720 -31.56 -31.76 12.49
CA SER A 720 -32.06 -32.76 13.44
C SER A 720 -31.96 -32.28 14.90
N GLY A 721 -30.99 -31.42 15.23
CA GLY A 721 -30.85 -30.81 16.57
C GLY A 721 -31.94 -29.78 16.94
N ILE A 722 -32.77 -29.34 15.99
CA ILE A 722 -33.87 -28.38 16.21
C ILE A 722 -35.23 -29.11 16.39
N ARG A 723 -35.26 -30.46 16.36
CA ARG A 723 -36.53 -31.23 16.39
C ARG A 723 -36.81 -32.10 17.62
N HIS A 724 -36.02 -32.04 18.68
CA HIS A 724 -36.30 -32.81 19.90
C HIS A 724 -36.16 -31.98 21.18
N GLU A 725 -37.05 -31.00 21.34
CA GLU A 725 -37.45 -30.47 22.65
C GLU A 725 -38.80 -29.80 22.40
N TYR A 726 -39.88 -30.59 22.44
CA TYR A 726 -41.31 -30.24 22.60
C TYR A 726 -42.15 -31.41 22.06
N ALA A 727 -42.14 -32.53 22.77
CA ALA A 727 -43.18 -33.56 22.76
C ALA A 727 -42.89 -34.53 23.90
N ASP A 728 -43.36 -34.19 25.11
CA ASP A 728 -44.33 -35.00 25.87
C ASP A 728 -44.24 -34.74 27.38
N GLN A 729 -45.44 -34.76 27.96
CA GLN A 729 -45.80 -34.65 29.37
C GLN A 729 -45.25 -35.81 30.21
#